data_AF-A0A970FRG9-F1
#
_entry.id   AF-A0A970FRG9-F1
#
_cell.length_a   1.000
_cell.length_b   1.000
_cell.length_c   1.000
_cell.angle_alpha   90.00
_cell.angle_beta   90.00
_cell.angle_gamma   90.00
#
_symmetry.space_group_name_H-M   'P 1'
#
loop_
_entity.id
_entity.type
_entity.pdbx_description
1 polymer ?
#
loop_
_entity_poly.entity_id
_entity_poly.type
_entity_poly.pdbx_seq_one_letter_code
_entity_poly.pdbx_strand_id
1 'polypeptide(L)'
;MRYRVFRDLLEDKQPPFEFLKELNGPVHAHVPPGNLGCARLETCFPDEKNLLETAYDDFRDYLAASGIRQGPAYRFICQQRDSACFEAYTVSFHPDRCVISAADTEGIRRALVFVEDEMLRRGGSLPTSGFIEKKPWLRSRIARCVFSPLNKHLPDSEELADDIEYYSDNYLNRLAHDGVNGIWISTAFRFMLPSKIIPEYGINWEKSIAKLNKTIAQCARYGIGVYLLANEPASTYMNDALHLHPEVMGSYQGKPNGLVCMSRPQGAAYAEEAGRTLFTLVPDLRGLIVISAGESLSSCASSPKLECDLCAEKGLTLGTAFAACEEALWRGISSVKPDADFISWSYDHRSWDPEDIREACRHRGDNIIHMQNFEDYGINQQLGKPRLALDYWLSYVGPGEVFKESVIINRERGHETFAKLQVACSHETAAIPYVPVPGILFEKFKVMHESGVTGAQYSWYFGSYPSLMTKAAGELAFRDDFSDKQAFLRELAALYWQEDAGKVAAAWDMFSESYQNVPSSVAFEWYGPLNDAPVWKLFLKPVDLPLAKAWKAEDHNGDRFGECILHTFTPDEVCTLLERLYCGWQEGLGKLSFDRMSLEQQAQSRIAQALGLMFESAYHAMLFYTLRNELGLQRGDAMSHWQNMRQIVLREIELSRELADLCSAEGSIGYHSEALAYKIFPEKLLWRARELEKSLESDFAEVKQRIAAGQIPLTFYYGEEEDSHRYIISGSDINEAPWERFTYEDGEPDRTSAVRFACDGGDYVMQIRLPQEATLKLQGEYTFFVPSAPVLLIKETSTDSAGGFKVEVMSPLSYGLFGSAAHDETCRYRCSSQDGILTVRLSKKDFGLKDKEPFRLMLRREGDRPSYWVKPDRVFQRLIFGTYSPDALGFILS
;
A
#
# COMPACT_ATOMS: atom_id res chain seq x y z
N MET A 1 -31.06 -19.95 -4.48
CA MET A 1 -31.24 -18.47 -4.41
C MET A 1 -30.71 -17.93 -3.06
N ARG A 2 -29.52 -18.35 -2.62
CA ARG A 2 -29.13 -18.26 -1.18
C ARG A 2 -28.24 -17.09 -0.79
N TYR A 3 -27.63 -16.32 -1.70
CA TYR A 3 -26.72 -15.23 -1.28
C TYR A 3 -26.94 -13.95 -2.11
N ARG A 4 -27.51 -12.96 -1.41
CA ARG A 4 -27.72 -11.57 -1.84
C ARG A 4 -26.40 -10.81 -1.70
N VAL A 5 -26.15 -9.91 -2.65
CA VAL A 5 -25.28 -8.72 -2.62
C VAL A 5 -24.38 -8.57 -1.37
N PHE A 6 -23.05 -8.66 -1.60
CA PHE A 6 -21.97 -8.35 -0.64
C PHE A 6 -21.85 -6.85 -0.39
N ARG A 7 -22.89 -6.21 0.16
CA ARG A 7 -22.85 -4.79 0.49
C ARG A 7 -22.78 -4.63 2.00
N ASP A 8 -21.74 -3.99 2.53
CA ASP A 8 -21.62 -3.71 3.96
C ASP A 8 -22.96 -3.15 4.48
N LEU A 9 -23.57 -3.86 5.43
CA LEU A 9 -24.91 -3.52 5.93
C LEU A 9 -24.91 -2.17 6.67
N LEU A 10 -23.72 -1.68 7.01
CA LEU A 10 -23.50 -0.43 7.72
C LEU A 10 -22.80 0.62 6.84
N GLU A 11 -22.72 0.41 5.52
CA GLU A 11 -22.15 1.38 4.58
C GLU A 11 -22.80 2.76 4.71
N ASP A 12 -24.13 2.80 4.84
CA ASP A 12 -24.93 4.02 5.02
C ASP A 12 -24.92 4.56 6.47
N LYS A 13 -24.16 3.92 7.37
CA LYS A 13 -24.05 4.26 8.81
C LYS A 13 -22.69 4.82 9.19
N GLN A 14 -21.85 5.11 8.21
CA GLN A 14 -20.54 5.70 8.47
C GLN A 14 -20.68 7.06 9.16
N PRO A 15 -19.84 7.36 10.16
CA PRO A 15 -19.85 8.67 10.81
C PRO A 15 -19.42 9.78 9.84
N PRO A 16 -19.79 11.04 10.09
CA PRO A 16 -19.25 12.17 9.34
C PRO A 16 -17.72 12.28 9.54
N PHE A 17 -17.02 12.86 8.57
CA PHE A 17 -15.57 13.12 8.65
C PHE A 17 -15.23 14.26 9.62
N GLU A 18 -15.52 14.07 10.91
CA GLU A 18 -15.35 15.07 11.97
C GLU A 18 -13.88 15.48 12.16
N PHE A 19 -12.93 14.59 11.84
CA PHE A 19 -11.49 14.92 11.85
C PHE A 19 -11.12 16.04 10.86
N LEU A 20 -11.95 16.32 9.85
CA LEU A 20 -11.74 17.48 8.98
C LEU A 20 -11.89 18.80 9.75
N LYS A 21 -12.67 18.83 10.84
CA LYS A 21 -12.77 20.03 11.70
C LYS A 21 -11.46 20.31 12.43
N GLU A 22 -10.74 19.25 12.82
CA GLU A 22 -9.40 19.38 13.40
C GLU A 22 -8.39 19.88 12.35
N LEU A 23 -8.33 19.22 11.19
CA LEU A 23 -7.41 19.59 10.12
C LEU A 23 -7.64 21.04 9.62
N ASN A 24 -8.90 21.49 9.59
CA ASN A 24 -9.27 22.84 9.19
C ASN A 24 -9.32 23.84 10.36
N GLY A 25 -9.16 23.38 11.61
CA GLY A 25 -9.16 24.21 12.81
C GLY A 25 -7.81 24.87 13.09
N PRO A 26 -7.72 25.80 14.05
CA PRO A 26 -6.49 26.53 14.37
C PRO A 26 -5.30 25.60 14.65
N VAL A 27 -4.13 25.93 14.10
CA VAL A 27 -2.88 25.17 14.32
C VAL A 27 -2.46 25.25 15.78
N HIS A 28 -2.45 26.47 16.34
CA HIS A 28 -1.98 26.75 17.70
C HIS A 28 -3.07 26.60 18.77
N ALA A 29 -3.74 25.46 18.80
CA ALA A 29 -4.81 25.20 19.77
C ALA A 29 -4.29 24.91 21.20
N HIS A 30 -3.10 24.32 21.31
CA HIS A 30 -2.50 23.91 22.59
C HIS A 30 -1.03 24.27 22.62
N VAL A 31 -0.70 25.48 23.10
CA VAL A 31 0.69 25.92 23.24
C VAL A 31 1.01 26.20 24.73
N PRO A 32 2.21 25.85 25.20
CA PRO A 32 2.64 26.18 26.55
C PRO A 32 2.78 27.70 26.73
N PRO A 33 2.55 28.24 27.94
CA PRO A 33 2.74 29.67 28.19
C PRO A 33 4.17 30.11 27.93
N GLY A 34 4.31 31.20 27.18
CA GLY A 34 5.60 31.80 26.85
C GLY A 34 6.28 32.45 28.05
N ASN A 35 7.61 32.46 28.07
CA ASN A 35 8.39 33.16 29.10
C ASN A 35 8.57 34.67 28.84
N LEU A 36 8.08 35.19 27.71
CA LEU A 36 8.16 36.60 27.33
C LEU A 36 6.88 37.34 27.69
N GLY A 37 6.99 38.54 28.29
CA GLY A 37 5.82 39.36 28.64
C GLY A 37 5.18 40.08 27.44
N CYS A 38 6.01 40.57 26.51
CA CYS A 38 5.58 41.07 25.21
C CYS A 38 6.71 40.97 24.17
N ALA A 39 6.36 40.78 22.91
CA ALA A 39 7.29 40.71 21.79
C ALA A 39 6.70 41.36 20.52
N ARG A 40 7.57 41.68 19.57
CA ARG A 40 7.20 42.20 18.24
C ARG A 40 7.92 41.41 17.16
N LEU A 41 7.17 41.02 16.13
CA LEU A 41 7.71 40.49 14.88
C LEU A 41 8.00 41.63 13.90
N GLU A 42 9.23 41.70 13.40
CA GLU A 42 9.70 42.66 12.40
C GLU A 42 9.87 41.98 11.05
N THR A 43 9.00 42.36 10.12
CA THR A 43 8.83 41.72 8.80
C THR A 43 9.57 42.49 7.72
N CYS A 44 10.81 42.90 7.98
CA CYS A 44 11.62 43.72 7.07
C CYS A 44 12.30 42.92 5.94
N PHE A 45 12.00 41.63 5.81
CA PHE A 45 12.48 40.79 4.73
C PHE A 45 11.83 41.19 3.38
N PRO A 46 12.58 41.26 2.26
CA PRO A 46 12.00 41.55 0.95
C PRO A 46 11.08 40.41 0.46
N ASP A 47 9.79 40.71 0.30
CA ASP A 47 8.77 39.75 -0.15
C ASP A 47 7.77 40.43 -1.09
N GLU A 48 8.16 40.60 -2.35
CA GLU A 48 7.35 41.35 -3.34
C GLU A 48 5.98 40.72 -3.64
N LYS A 49 5.83 39.41 -3.38
CA LYS A 49 4.60 38.65 -3.64
C LYS A 49 3.75 38.44 -2.39
N ASN A 50 4.18 38.97 -1.23
CA ASN A 50 3.51 38.80 0.07
C ASN A 50 3.30 37.31 0.45
N LEU A 51 4.21 36.43 0.07
CA LEU A 51 4.11 34.99 0.36
C LEU A 51 4.23 34.70 1.86
N LEU A 52 4.91 35.57 2.63
CA LEU A 52 5.13 35.40 4.06
C LEU A 52 3.99 35.89 4.94
N GLU A 53 2.95 36.52 4.40
CA GLU A 53 1.81 37.01 5.21
C GLU A 53 1.24 35.91 6.10
N THR A 54 1.00 34.72 5.54
CA THR A 54 0.50 33.55 6.29
C THR A 54 1.48 33.08 7.37
N ALA A 55 2.79 33.08 7.11
CA ALA A 55 3.80 32.70 8.11
C ALA A 55 3.88 33.72 9.25
N TYR A 56 3.74 35.01 8.92
CA TYR A 56 3.76 36.08 9.90
C TYR A 56 2.51 36.09 10.76
N ASP A 57 1.35 35.84 10.16
CA ASP A 57 0.09 35.72 10.89
C ASP A 57 0.08 34.48 11.78
N ASP A 58 0.52 33.33 11.25
CA ASP A 58 0.68 32.09 12.02
C ASP A 58 1.62 32.28 13.24
N PHE A 59 2.79 32.88 13.04
CA PHE A 59 3.72 33.16 14.15
C PHE A 59 3.14 34.15 15.17
N ARG A 60 2.35 35.15 14.73
CA ARG A 60 1.64 36.06 15.64
C ARG A 60 0.56 35.32 16.43
N ASP A 61 -0.16 34.41 15.80
CA ASP A 61 -1.16 33.57 16.44
C ASP A 61 -0.52 32.64 17.47
N TYR A 62 0.66 32.06 17.18
CA TYR A 62 1.46 31.31 18.14
C TYR A 62 1.86 32.18 19.36
N LEU A 63 2.39 33.39 19.13
CA LEU A 63 2.76 34.31 20.21
C LEU A 63 1.53 34.67 21.07
N ALA A 64 0.38 34.94 20.43
CA ALA A 64 -0.85 35.27 21.14
C ALA A 64 -1.36 34.08 21.96
N ALA A 65 -1.36 32.87 21.37
CA ALA A 65 -1.80 31.63 22.03
C ALA A 65 -0.89 31.26 23.21
N SER A 66 0.41 31.56 23.13
CA SER A 66 1.37 31.40 24.24
C SER A 66 1.29 32.52 25.29
N GLY A 67 0.39 33.50 25.12
CA GLY A 67 0.18 34.60 26.06
C GLY A 67 1.18 35.75 25.93
N ILE A 68 2.01 35.76 24.89
CA ILE A 68 2.98 36.83 24.60
C ILE A 68 2.26 37.97 23.88
N ARG A 69 2.14 39.11 24.56
CA ARG A 69 1.45 40.29 24.00
C ARG A 69 2.31 41.00 22.95
N GLN A 70 1.67 41.71 22.02
CA GLN A 70 2.38 42.61 21.12
C GLN A 70 3.05 43.75 21.91
N GLY A 71 4.36 43.94 21.74
CA GLY A 71 5.10 45.01 22.41
C GLY A 71 6.61 45.00 22.14
N PRO A 72 7.34 46.06 22.52
CA PRO A 72 8.73 46.26 22.10
C PRO A 72 9.79 45.55 22.97
N ALA A 73 9.40 44.82 24.02
CA ALA A 73 10.35 44.30 25.01
C ALA A 73 11.27 43.20 24.46
N TYR A 74 10.79 42.42 23.49
CA TYR A 74 11.57 41.43 22.76
C TYR A 74 11.28 41.53 21.26
N ARG A 75 12.27 41.33 20.40
CA ARG A 75 12.15 41.52 18.95
C ARG A 75 12.48 40.24 18.18
N PHE A 76 11.58 39.75 17.35
CA PHE A 76 11.87 38.75 16.32
C PHE A 76 12.13 39.49 15.01
N ILE A 77 13.32 39.38 14.45
CA ILE A 77 13.76 40.18 13.31
C ILE A 77 14.00 39.27 12.11
N CYS A 78 13.16 39.38 11.07
CA CYS A 78 13.36 38.69 9.80
C CYS A 78 14.18 39.58 8.85
N GLN A 79 15.32 39.10 8.39
CA GLN A 79 16.22 39.85 7.50
C GLN A 79 16.81 38.97 6.40
N GLN A 80 17.25 39.61 5.32
CA GLN A 80 17.89 38.92 4.20
C GLN A 80 19.35 38.56 4.52
N ARG A 81 19.77 37.37 4.06
CA ARG A 81 21.16 36.90 4.08
C ARG A 81 21.41 36.01 2.87
N ASP A 82 22.59 36.12 2.26
CA ASP A 82 22.94 35.29 1.11
C ASP A 82 23.08 33.80 1.47
N SER A 83 22.51 32.94 0.63
CA SER A 83 22.64 31.48 0.62
C SER A 83 22.36 30.98 -0.80
N ALA A 84 23.05 29.93 -1.22
CA ALA A 84 22.77 29.26 -2.49
C ALA A 84 21.74 28.11 -2.34
N CYS A 85 21.37 27.78 -1.11
CA CYS A 85 20.44 26.70 -0.79
C CYS A 85 19.07 27.28 -0.46
N PHE A 86 18.05 26.91 -1.24
CA PHE A 86 16.65 27.25 -1.01
C PHE A 86 16.15 26.65 0.32
N GLU A 87 15.29 27.38 1.05
CA GLU A 87 14.82 27.04 2.40
C GLU A 87 15.92 27.02 3.48
N ALA A 88 17.17 27.37 3.17
CA ALA A 88 18.21 27.49 4.18
C ALA A 88 18.00 28.73 5.04
N TYR A 89 18.28 28.60 6.34
CA TYR A 89 18.13 29.70 7.27
C TYR A 89 19.12 29.64 8.43
N THR A 90 19.27 30.78 9.10
CA THR A 90 20.01 30.89 10.35
C THR A 90 19.19 31.62 11.40
N VAL A 91 19.29 31.17 12.65
CA VAL A 91 18.64 31.80 13.80
C VAL A 91 19.69 32.13 14.86
N SER A 92 19.72 33.38 15.29
CA SER A 92 20.58 33.86 16.38
C SER A 92 19.74 34.33 17.55
N PHE A 93 19.90 33.67 18.70
CA PHE A 93 19.20 34.02 19.94
C PHE A 93 20.03 35.00 20.77
N HIS A 94 19.38 36.03 21.29
CA HIS A 94 19.95 37.01 22.22
C HIS A 94 18.95 37.32 23.35
N PRO A 95 19.40 37.97 24.45
CA PRO A 95 18.52 38.29 25.58
C PRO A 95 17.37 39.25 25.25
N ASP A 96 17.53 40.10 24.23
CA ASP A 96 16.57 41.14 23.85
C ASP A 96 15.96 40.94 22.44
N ARG A 97 16.47 39.98 21.67
CA ARG A 97 16.04 39.73 20.29
C ARG A 97 16.37 38.32 19.79
N CYS A 98 15.60 37.86 18.81
CA CYS A 98 15.89 36.70 17.98
C CYS A 98 16.03 37.17 16.53
N VAL A 99 17.16 36.89 15.89
CA VAL A 99 17.43 37.29 14.51
C VAL A 99 17.31 36.07 13.60
N ILE A 100 16.35 36.14 12.67
CA ILE A 100 16.03 35.14 11.66
C ILE A 100 16.55 35.64 10.32
N SER A 101 17.37 34.85 9.63
CA SER A 101 17.94 35.25 8.34
C SER A 101 17.91 34.13 7.32
N ALA A 102 17.53 34.46 6.08
CA ALA A 102 17.48 33.54 4.95
C ALA A 102 17.70 34.28 3.62
N ALA A 103 17.88 33.52 2.53
CA ALA A 103 18.02 34.07 1.18
C ALA A 103 16.68 34.20 0.44
N ASP A 104 15.70 33.40 0.85
CA ASP A 104 14.39 33.28 0.21
C ASP A 104 13.26 33.28 1.27
N THR A 105 12.02 33.47 0.80
CA THR A 105 10.83 33.51 1.67
C THR A 105 10.66 32.22 2.45
N GLU A 106 10.92 31.07 1.82
CA GLU A 106 10.67 29.79 2.47
C GLU A 106 11.69 29.51 3.57
N GLY A 107 12.94 29.96 3.44
CA GLY A 107 13.89 29.95 4.54
C GLY A 107 13.42 30.76 5.75
N ILE A 108 12.79 31.93 5.55
CA ILE A 108 12.18 32.68 6.66
C ILE A 108 11.01 31.89 7.27
N ARG A 109 10.14 31.29 6.46
CA ARG A 109 9.03 30.46 6.95
C ARG A 109 9.52 29.29 7.80
N ARG A 110 10.49 28.51 7.30
CA ARG A 110 11.06 27.37 8.03
C ARG A 110 11.73 27.82 9.33
N ALA A 111 12.39 28.98 9.34
CA ALA A 111 13.00 29.53 10.54
C ALA A 111 11.98 29.97 11.59
N LEU A 112 10.84 30.54 11.19
CA LEU A 112 9.76 30.90 12.11
C LEU A 112 9.19 29.65 12.78
N VAL A 113 8.84 28.63 11.99
CA VAL A 113 8.39 27.32 12.50
C VAL A 113 9.44 26.71 13.44
N PHE A 114 10.73 26.75 13.07
CA PHE A 114 11.81 26.26 13.93
C PHE A 114 11.89 27.01 15.27
N VAL A 115 11.65 28.33 15.29
CA VAL A 115 11.63 29.12 16.52
C VAL A 115 10.45 28.71 17.41
N GLU A 116 9.28 28.46 16.82
CA GLU A 116 8.12 27.93 17.55
C GLU A 116 8.39 26.55 18.13
N ASP A 117 8.93 25.64 17.31
CA ASP A 117 9.34 24.30 17.73
C ASP A 117 10.31 24.35 18.90
N GLU A 118 11.28 25.27 18.87
CA GLU A 118 12.27 25.36 19.92
C GLU A 118 11.72 25.94 21.23
N MET A 119 10.70 26.80 21.13
CA MET A 119 9.91 27.20 22.30
C MET A 119 9.07 26.02 22.81
N LEU A 120 8.43 25.23 21.93
CA LEU A 120 7.64 24.05 22.30
C LEU A 120 8.49 23.00 23.05
N ARG A 121 9.66 22.65 22.52
CA ARG A 121 10.60 21.70 23.16
C ARG A 121 11.01 22.12 24.57
N ARG A 122 10.98 23.44 24.85
CA ARG A 122 11.39 24.05 26.12
C ARG A 122 10.21 24.51 26.98
N GLY A 123 9.00 24.02 26.70
CA GLY A 123 7.81 24.36 27.48
C GLY A 123 7.44 25.84 27.42
N GLY A 124 7.57 26.46 26.24
CA GLY A 124 7.24 27.88 25.98
C GLY A 124 8.43 28.83 26.19
N SER A 125 9.59 28.33 26.61
CA SER A 125 10.76 29.17 26.85
C SER A 125 11.66 29.32 25.64
N LEU A 126 11.97 30.56 25.26
CA LEU A 126 12.93 30.84 24.19
C LEU A 126 14.39 30.79 24.71
N PRO A 127 15.37 30.28 23.92
CA PRO A 127 16.79 30.40 24.25
C PRO A 127 17.23 31.87 24.37
N THR A 128 18.11 32.19 25.33
CA THR A 128 18.64 33.56 25.53
C THR A 128 19.95 33.82 24.80
N SER A 129 20.60 32.77 24.30
CA SER A 129 21.83 32.84 23.52
C SER A 129 21.96 31.60 22.63
N GLY A 130 22.51 31.76 21.43
CA GLY A 130 22.82 30.64 20.54
C GLY A 130 22.83 31.07 19.09
N PHE A 131 23.44 30.25 18.25
CA PHE A 131 23.41 30.40 16.81
C PHE A 131 23.16 29.02 16.21
N ILE A 132 22.26 28.97 15.24
CA ILE A 132 22.03 27.76 14.45
C ILE A 132 21.95 28.11 12.98
N GLU A 133 22.44 27.20 12.15
CA GLU A 133 22.32 27.22 10.70
C GLU A 133 21.71 25.89 10.27
N LYS A 134 20.66 25.95 9.45
CA LYS A 134 19.92 24.79 8.97
C LYS A 134 19.81 24.87 7.46
N LYS A 135 20.04 23.73 6.81
CA LYS A 135 19.95 23.56 5.35
C LYS A 135 19.25 22.24 5.08
N PRO A 136 18.24 22.19 4.21
CA PRO A 136 17.67 20.93 3.80
C PRO A 136 18.67 20.19 2.90
N TRP A 137 18.87 18.90 3.14
CA TRP A 137 19.52 18.02 2.16
C TRP A 137 18.48 17.41 1.21
N LEU A 138 17.23 17.27 1.66
CA LEU A 138 16.10 16.80 0.86
C LEU A 138 15.29 18.00 0.36
N ARG A 139 15.45 18.36 -0.92
CA ARG A 139 14.85 19.51 -1.60
C ARG A 139 13.32 19.42 -1.66
N SER A 140 12.78 18.32 -2.17
CA SER A 140 11.34 18.17 -2.42
C SER A 140 10.72 17.15 -1.46
N ARG A 141 9.64 17.54 -0.78
CA ARG A 141 8.97 16.74 0.26
C ARG A 141 7.48 16.75 -0.05
N ILE A 142 7.06 15.77 -0.84
CA ILE A 142 5.78 15.78 -1.57
C ILE A 142 4.78 14.87 -0.86
N ALA A 143 3.68 15.46 -0.41
CA ALA A 143 2.58 14.80 0.28
C ALA A 143 1.33 14.64 -0.61
N ARG A 144 0.32 13.92 -0.10
CA ARG A 144 -1.01 13.76 -0.73
C ARG A 144 -2.11 14.18 0.23
N CYS A 145 -3.11 14.94 -0.22
CA CYS A 145 -4.31 15.17 0.59
C CYS A 145 -5.04 13.85 0.88
N VAL A 146 -5.31 13.56 2.15
CA VAL A 146 -5.80 12.26 2.62
C VAL A 146 -7.31 12.05 2.47
N PHE A 147 -8.06 13.09 2.12
CA PHE A 147 -9.53 13.06 2.06
C PHE A 147 -10.10 13.56 0.73
N SER A 148 -9.25 13.97 -0.19
CA SER A 148 -9.66 14.33 -1.54
C SER A 148 -9.87 13.09 -2.41
N PRO A 149 -10.72 13.17 -3.45
CA PRO A 149 -11.07 12.04 -4.30
C PRO A 149 -9.90 11.34 -4.98
N LEU A 150 -10.10 10.06 -5.26
CA LEU A 150 -9.24 9.28 -6.15
C LEU A 150 -9.63 9.54 -7.61
N ASN A 151 -8.64 9.59 -8.49
CA ASN A 151 -8.90 9.53 -9.92
C ASN A 151 -9.36 8.11 -10.28
N LYS A 152 -10.68 7.92 -10.44
CA LYS A 152 -11.26 6.64 -10.92
C LYS A 152 -11.29 6.54 -12.44
N HIS A 153 -10.53 7.39 -13.13
CA HIS A 153 -10.44 7.44 -14.59
C HIS A 153 -11.76 7.76 -15.28
N LEU A 154 -12.64 8.47 -14.56
CA LEU A 154 -13.92 8.99 -15.04
C LEU A 154 -13.93 10.53 -14.93
N PRO A 155 -14.56 11.26 -15.89
CA PRO A 155 -14.52 12.72 -15.94
C PRO A 155 -14.94 13.43 -14.64
N ASP A 156 -15.95 12.89 -13.93
CA ASP A 156 -16.52 13.53 -12.74
C ASP A 156 -15.99 12.93 -11.41
N SER A 157 -14.95 12.08 -11.47
CA SER A 157 -14.46 11.34 -10.30
C SER A 157 -13.24 11.94 -9.62
N GLU A 158 -12.56 12.87 -10.29
CA GLU A 158 -11.27 13.41 -9.85
C GLU A 158 -11.41 14.71 -9.05
N GLU A 159 -10.39 15.00 -8.24
CA GLU A 159 -10.30 16.16 -7.36
C GLU A 159 -10.51 17.50 -8.09
N LEU A 160 -10.16 17.59 -9.37
CA LEU A 160 -10.30 18.82 -10.17
C LEU A 160 -11.68 19.00 -10.81
N ALA A 161 -12.57 18.00 -10.74
CA ALA A 161 -13.86 18.02 -11.43
C ALA A 161 -14.99 18.73 -10.65
N ASP A 162 -14.92 18.73 -9.31
CA ASP A 162 -15.92 19.38 -8.44
C ASP A 162 -15.50 20.79 -7.99
N ASP A 163 -16.34 21.45 -7.19
CA ASP A 163 -16.09 22.80 -6.64
C ASP A 163 -15.63 22.77 -5.16
N ILE A 164 -15.28 21.60 -4.62
CA ILE A 164 -14.84 21.44 -3.23
C ILE A 164 -13.40 21.95 -3.10
N GLU A 165 -13.16 22.75 -2.06
CA GLU A 165 -11.83 23.19 -1.66
C GLU A 165 -11.20 22.17 -0.70
N TYR A 166 -10.23 21.41 -1.20
CA TYR A 166 -9.56 20.36 -0.43
C TYR A 166 -8.35 20.86 0.37
N TYR A 167 -7.86 22.08 0.09
CA TYR A 167 -6.64 22.64 0.67
C TYR A 167 -6.94 23.91 1.47
N SER A 168 -7.59 23.73 2.62
CA SER A 168 -7.86 24.84 3.53
C SER A 168 -6.56 25.48 4.05
N ASP A 169 -6.65 26.74 4.45
CA ASP A 169 -5.57 27.52 5.05
C ASP A 169 -4.86 26.73 6.17
N ASN A 170 -5.63 26.21 7.15
CA ASN A 170 -5.04 25.50 8.29
C ASN A 170 -4.48 24.12 7.92
N TYR A 171 -5.08 23.42 6.95
CA TYR A 171 -4.54 22.14 6.49
C TYR A 171 -3.16 22.34 5.84
N LEU A 172 -3.03 23.33 4.95
CA LEU A 172 -1.76 23.69 4.33
C LEU A 172 -0.75 24.21 5.36
N ASN A 173 -1.20 24.96 6.36
CA ASN A 173 -0.34 25.45 7.42
C ASN A 173 0.27 24.30 8.25
N ARG A 174 -0.54 23.28 8.60
CA ARG A 174 -0.02 22.06 9.28
C ARG A 174 1.01 21.32 8.43
N LEU A 175 0.76 21.18 7.13
CA LEU A 175 1.75 20.59 6.21
C LEU A 175 3.05 21.42 6.16
N ALA A 176 2.96 22.75 6.14
CA ALA A 176 4.13 23.63 6.19
C ALA A 176 4.91 23.49 7.52
N HIS A 177 4.22 23.34 8.64
CA HIS A 177 4.82 23.05 9.96
C HIS A 177 5.56 21.71 10.00
N ASP A 178 5.02 20.71 9.31
CA ASP A 178 5.62 19.38 9.14
C ASP A 178 6.77 19.36 8.12
N GLY A 179 7.11 20.51 7.53
CA GLY A 179 8.19 20.62 6.56
C GLY A 179 7.80 20.27 5.13
N VAL A 180 6.56 19.85 4.86
CA VAL A 180 6.09 19.58 3.48
C VAL A 180 6.19 20.85 2.64
N ASN A 181 6.65 20.69 1.39
CA ASN A 181 6.76 21.79 0.42
C ASN A 181 6.22 21.42 -0.97
N GLY A 182 5.62 20.23 -1.09
CA GLY A 182 4.96 19.76 -2.29
C GLY A 182 3.68 18.99 -1.96
N ILE A 183 2.66 19.14 -2.79
CA ILE A 183 1.53 18.21 -2.84
C ILE A 183 1.37 17.68 -4.25
N TRP A 184 0.84 16.47 -4.41
CA TRP A 184 0.46 15.96 -5.73
C TRP A 184 -1.05 15.76 -5.86
N ILE A 185 -1.57 16.05 -7.05
CA ILE A 185 -2.97 15.87 -7.46
C ILE A 185 -2.97 14.88 -8.63
N SER A 186 -3.69 13.76 -8.50
CA SER A 186 -3.82 12.78 -9.60
C SER A 186 -4.92 13.18 -10.58
N THR A 187 -4.61 13.08 -11.86
CA THR A 187 -5.52 13.41 -12.97
C THR A 187 -5.10 12.68 -14.25
N ALA A 188 -5.87 12.83 -15.33
CA ALA A 188 -5.51 12.35 -16.67
C ALA A 188 -5.63 13.47 -17.70
N PHE A 189 -4.65 13.58 -18.59
CA PHE A 189 -4.57 14.67 -19.56
C PHE A 189 -5.76 14.70 -20.51
N ARG A 190 -6.37 13.54 -20.79
CA ARG A 190 -7.59 13.44 -21.61
C ARG A 190 -8.78 14.25 -21.09
N PHE A 191 -8.84 14.51 -19.79
CA PHE A 191 -9.92 15.32 -19.20
C PHE A 191 -9.56 16.80 -19.15
N MET A 192 -8.29 17.13 -18.89
CA MET A 192 -7.90 18.50 -18.55
C MET A 192 -7.08 19.25 -19.62
N LEU A 193 -6.56 18.58 -20.65
CA LEU A 193 -5.69 19.21 -21.65
C LEU A 193 -6.34 19.15 -23.03
N PRO A 194 -6.62 20.30 -23.68
CA PRO A 194 -7.00 20.31 -25.08
C PRO A 194 -5.81 19.87 -25.95
N SER A 195 -6.06 19.09 -27.00
CA SER A 195 -5.03 18.66 -27.95
C SER A 195 -5.47 18.91 -29.39
N LYS A 196 -4.52 19.32 -30.25
CA LYS A 196 -4.76 19.43 -31.70
C LYS A 196 -4.55 18.09 -32.40
N ILE A 197 -3.71 17.22 -31.82
CA ILE A 197 -3.41 15.89 -32.38
C ILE A 197 -4.52 14.90 -32.01
N ILE A 198 -5.08 15.00 -30.81
CA ILE A 198 -6.23 14.20 -30.36
C ILE A 198 -7.37 15.16 -29.96
N PRO A 199 -8.19 15.62 -30.92
CA PRO A 199 -9.22 16.66 -30.68
C PRO A 199 -10.31 16.28 -29.67
N GLU A 200 -10.46 14.99 -29.36
CA GLU A 200 -11.40 14.46 -28.37
C GLU A 200 -10.98 14.77 -26.92
N TYR A 201 -9.73 15.22 -26.70
CA TYR A 201 -9.20 15.49 -25.37
C TYR A 201 -9.60 16.88 -24.87
N GLY A 202 -9.68 17.00 -23.54
CA GLY A 202 -9.92 18.27 -22.87
C GLY A 202 -11.39 18.67 -22.84
N ILE A 203 -12.33 17.74 -22.76
CA ILE A 203 -13.75 18.10 -22.61
C ILE A 203 -13.94 18.88 -21.29
N ASN A 204 -14.40 20.13 -21.38
CA ASN A 204 -14.59 21.07 -20.26
C ASN A 204 -13.31 21.37 -19.45
N TRP A 205 -12.15 21.29 -20.11
CA TRP A 205 -10.84 21.48 -19.49
C TRP A 205 -10.69 22.82 -18.73
N GLU A 206 -11.38 23.87 -19.17
CA GLU A 206 -11.27 25.22 -18.60
C GLU A 206 -11.60 25.24 -17.11
N LYS A 207 -12.59 24.44 -16.68
CA LYS A 207 -12.98 24.33 -15.28
C LYS A 207 -11.86 23.72 -14.44
N SER A 208 -11.32 22.58 -14.87
CA SER A 208 -10.26 21.86 -14.16
C SER A 208 -8.97 22.70 -14.10
N ILE A 209 -8.62 23.38 -15.19
CA ILE A 209 -7.45 24.28 -15.22
C ILE A 209 -7.66 25.52 -14.34
N ALA A 210 -8.86 26.11 -14.31
CA ALA A 210 -9.16 27.23 -13.43
C ALA A 210 -9.07 26.82 -11.94
N LYS A 211 -9.62 25.66 -11.59
CA LYS A 211 -9.52 25.11 -10.23
C LYS A 211 -8.06 24.83 -9.86
N LEU A 212 -7.30 24.19 -10.74
CA LEU A 212 -5.87 23.90 -10.51
C LEU A 212 -5.05 25.19 -10.26
N ASN A 213 -5.23 26.21 -11.08
CA ASN A 213 -4.54 27.50 -10.89
C ASN A 213 -4.92 28.17 -9.56
N LYS A 214 -6.19 28.08 -9.14
CA LYS A 214 -6.63 28.55 -7.82
C LYS A 214 -5.95 27.78 -6.69
N THR A 215 -5.92 26.45 -6.79
CA THR A 215 -5.25 25.58 -5.81
C THR A 215 -3.75 25.89 -5.73
N ILE A 216 -3.08 26.14 -6.86
CA ILE A 216 -1.66 26.54 -6.89
C ILE A 216 -1.44 27.86 -6.15
N ALA A 217 -2.25 28.89 -6.44
CA ALA A 217 -2.13 30.18 -5.76
C ALA A 217 -2.37 30.04 -4.24
N GLN A 218 -3.32 29.19 -3.85
CA GLN A 218 -3.63 28.90 -2.45
C GLN A 218 -2.46 28.18 -1.74
N CYS A 219 -1.90 27.13 -2.35
CA CYS A 219 -0.76 26.39 -1.80
C CYS A 219 0.52 27.23 -1.72
N ALA A 220 0.76 28.11 -2.70
CA ALA A 220 1.93 28.98 -2.75
C ALA A 220 2.03 29.91 -1.54
N ARG A 221 0.90 30.35 -0.98
CA ARG A 221 0.86 31.15 0.26
C ARG A 221 1.50 30.42 1.45
N TYR A 222 1.60 29.10 1.42
CA TYR A 222 2.17 28.28 2.49
C TYR A 222 3.54 27.68 2.13
N GLY A 223 4.16 28.11 1.02
CA GLY A 223 5.43 27.54 0.55
C GLY A 223 5.29 26.15 -0.07
N ILE A 224 4.08 25.77 -0.48
CA ILE A 224 3.78 24.44 -1.00
C ILE A 224 3.56 24.54 -2.51
N GLY A 225 4.42 23.86 -3.27
CA GLY A 225 4.26 23.67 -4.71
C GLY A 225 3.25 22.56 -5.04
N VAL A 226 2.56 22.68 -6.17
CA VAL A 226 1.63 21.64 -6.66
C VAL A 226 2.28 20.87 -7.80
N TYR A 227 2.24 19.55 -7.69
CA TYR A 227 2.61 18.60 -8.73
C TYR A 227 1.34 17.96 -9.28
N LEU A 228 1.28 17.73 -10.59
CA LEU A 228 0.30 16.80 -11.16
C LEU A 228 0.90 15.40 -11.22
N LEU A 229 0.11 14.38 -10.89
CA LEU A 229 0.45 12.98 -11.07
C LEU A 229 -0.44 12.36 -12.16
N ALA A 230 0.15 11.73 -13.18
CA ALA A 230 -0.61 11.13 -14.27
C ALA A 230 0.11 9.93 -14.92
N ASN A 231 -0.66 9.13 -15.67
CA ASN A 231 -0.16 8.00 -16.46
C ASN A 231 -0.15 8.41 -17.94
N GLU A 232 0.88 9.17 -18.35
CA GLU A 232 0.90 9.88 -19.63
C GLU A 232 2.18 9.60 -20.43
N PRO A 233 2.14 9.54 -21.77
CA PRO A 233 0.94 9.65 -22.61
C PRO A 233 0.00 8.44 -22.45
N ALA A 234 -1.30 8.67 -22.28
CA ALA A 234 -2.27 7.59 -22.05
C ALA A 234 -2.47 6.67 -23.26
N SER A 235 -2.62 5.37 -23.02
CA SER A 235 -2.93 4.34 -24.04
C SER A 235 -4.43 4.12 -24.25
N THR A 236 -4.79 3.22 -25.17
CA THR A 236 -6.18 2.79 -25.38
C THR A 236 -6.80 2.11 -24.15
N TYR A 237 -5.98 1.57 -23.22
CA TYR A 237 -6.50 0.97 -21.98
C TYR A 237 -7.31 1.96 -21.14
N MET A 238 -6.92 3.23 -21.19
CA MET A 238 -7.52 4.31 -20.41
C MET A 238 -8.40 5.23 -21.25
N ASN A 239 -8.47 5.00 -22.57
CA ASN A 239 -9.08 5.93 -23.49
C ASN A 239 -9.44 5.33 -24.85
N ASP A 240 -10.73 5.09 -25.08
CA ASP A 240 -11.21 4.59 -26.36
C ASP A 240 -10.99 5.59 -27.52
N ALA A 241 -10.91 6.90 -27.26
CA ALA A 241 -10.71 7.91 -28.30
C ALA A 241 -9.39 7.70 -29.06
N LEU A 242 -8.38 7.13 -28.40
CA LEU A 242 -7.10 6.87 -29.05
C LEU A 242 -7.26 5.89 -30.22
N HIS A 243 -8.27 5.00 -30.23
CA HIS A 243 -8.56 4.11 -31.37
C HIS A 243 -8.86 4.86 -32.68
N LEU A 244 -9.26 6.13 -32.62
CA LEU A 244 -9.46 6.99 -33.79
C LEU A 244 -8.14 7.56 -34.36
N HIS A 245 -7.03 7.39 -33.62
CA HIS A 245 -5.71 7.94 -33.92
C HIS A 245 -4.61 6.86 -34.03
N PRO A 246 -4.73 5.87 -34.92
CA PRO A 246 -3.69 4.85 -35.09
C PRO A 246 -2.33 5.44 -35.50
N GLU A 247 -2.28 6.66 -36.03
CA GLU A 247 -1.06 7.37 -36.41
C GLU A 247 -0.16 7.76 -35.23
N VAL A 248 -0.68 7.81 -34.00
CA VAL A 248 0.14 8.07 -32.79
C VAL A 248 0.66 6.78 -32.13
N MET A 249 0.15 5.62 -32.54
CA MET A 249 0.40 4.34 -31.87
C MET A 249 1.59 3.56 -32.41
N GLY A 250 2.08 2.62 -31.61
CA GLY A 250 3.00 1.58 -32.04
C GLY A 250 2.33 0.55 -32.95
N SER A 251 3.12 -0.40 -33.45
CA SER A 251 2.63 -1.53 -34.24
C SER A 251 3.11 -2.84 -33.63
N TYR A 252 2.26 -3.86 -33.61
CA TYR A 252 2.65 -5.25 -33.34
C TYR A 252 2.04 -6.13 -34.42
N GLN A 253 2.88 -6.92 -35.10
CA GLN A 253 2.45 -7.79 -36.20
C GLN A 253 1.65 -7.02 -37.28
N GLY A 254 2.07 -5.78 -37.55
CA GLY A 254 1.45 -4.91 -38.55
C GLY A 254 0.11 -4.28 -38.15
N LYS A 255 -0.30 -4.36 -36.87
CA LYS A 255 -1.53 -3.72 -36.35
C LYS A 255 -1.21 -2.71 -35.24
N PRO A 256 -2.00 -1.63 -35.07
CA PRO A 256 -1.84 -0.73 -33.94
C PRO A 256 -1.88 -1.49 -32.61
N ASN A 257 -0.90 -1.25 -31.75
CA ASN A 257 -0.77 -1.96 -30.46
C ASN A 257 -1.48 -1.26 -29.29
N GLY A 258 -2.15 -0.14 -29.53
CA GLY A 258 -2.87 0.64 -28.51
C GLY A 258 -2.00 1.54 -27.64
N LEU A 259 -0.67 1.52 -27.80
CA LEU A 259 0.29 2.27 -26.99
C LEU A 259 0.87 3.44 -27.78
N VAL A 260 1.04 4.61 -27.16
CA VAL A 260 1.66 5.77 -27.84
C VAL A 260 3.13 5.45 -28.12
N CYS A 261 3.59 5.75 -29.34
CA CYS A 261 4.92 5.35 -29.81
C CYS A 261 5.78 6.53 -30.24
N MET A 262 6.93 6.69 -29.58
CA MET A 262 7.90 7.75 -29.90
C MET A 262 8.64 7.50 -31.22
N SER A 263 8.62 6.27 -31.74
CA SER A 263 9.15 5.96 -33.07
C SER A 263 8.23 6.48 -34.19
N ARG A 264 6.97 6.83 -33.89
CA ARG A 264 6.08 7.55 -34.81
C ARG A 264 6.19 9.06 -34.61
N PRO A 265 6.35 9.85 -35.69
CA PRO A 265 6.41 11.30 -35.58
C PRO A 265 5.20 11.93 -34.87
N GLN A 266 3.98 11.46 -35.16
CA GLN A 266 2.76 11.98 -34.54
C GLN A 266 2.66 11.60 -33.05
N GLY A 267 3.11 10.41 -32.66
CA GLY A 267 3.14 9.99 -31.26
C GLY A 267 4.11 10.82 -30.43
N ALA A 268 5.31 11.07 -30.95
CA ALA A 268 6.28 11.97 -30.32
C ALA A 268 5.76 13.42 -30.26
N ALA A 269 5.12 13.90 -31.33
CA ALA A 269 4.55 15.24 -31.37
C ALA A 269 3.40 15.41 -30.36
N TYR A 270 2.60 14.37 -30.12
CA TYR A 270 1.53 14.39 -29.12
C TYR A 270 2.07 14.50 -27.69
N ALA A 271 3.06 13.67 -27.33
CA ALA A 271 3.69 13.76 -26.01
C ALA A 271 4.29 15.17 -25.77
N GLU A 272 4.96 15.73 -26.78
CA GLU A 272 5.51 17.09 -26.71
C GLU A 272 4.41 18.17 -26.61
N GLU A 273 3.32 18.04 -27.37
CA GLU A 273 2.15 18.93 -27.27
C GLU A 273 1.54 18.87 -25.87
N ALA A 274 1.34 17.69 -25.30
CA ALA A 274 0.73 17.53 -24.00
C ALA A 274 1.54 18.22 -22.88
N GLY A 275 2.86 17.97 -22.83
CA GLY A 275 3.75 18.64 -21.88
C GLY A 275 3.75 20.17 -22.05
N ARG A 276 3.80 20.66 -23.29
CA ARG A 276 3.75 22.10 -23.59
C ARG A 276 2.43 22.74 -23.18
N THR A 277 1.31 22.11 -23.53
CA THR A 277 -0.03 22.63 -23.27
C THR A 277 -0.26 22.76 -21.77
N LEU A 278 0.13 21.75 -20.98
CA LEU A 278 0.00 21.80 -19.52
C LEU A 278 0.68 23.03 -18.93
N PHE A 279 1.96 23.23 -19.19
CA PHE A 279 2.72 24.34 -18.61
C PHE A 279 2.39 25.71 -19.22
N THR A 280 1.77 25.73 -20.41
CA THR A 280 1.20 26.96 -20.98
C THR A 280 -0.06 27.39 -20.23
N LEU A 281 -0.92 26.43 -19.88
CA LEU A 281 -2.19 26.67 -19.19
C LEU A 281 -2.03 26.85 -17.67
N VAL A 282 -0.94 26.32 -17.11
CA VAL A 282 -0.67 26.28 -15.67
C VAL A 282 0.79 26.70 -15.38
N PRO A 283 1.16 27.96 -15.64
CA PRO A 283 2.56 28.41 -15.63
C PRO A 283 3.22 28.33 -14.24
N ASP A 284 2.44 28.40 -13.17
CA ASP A 284 2.92 28.34 -11.78
C ASP A 284 2.95 26.91 -11.20
N LEU A 285 2.57 25.89 -12.00
CA LEU A 285 2.72 24.48 -11.58
C LEU A 285 4.18 24.19 -11.24
N ARG A 286 4.42 23.47 -10.13
CA ARG A 286 5.78 23.15 -9.67
C ARG A 286 6.43 22.06 -10.53
N GLY A 287 5.65 21.05 -10.88
CA GLY A 287 6.17 19.91 -11.62
C GLY A 287 5.11 18.92 -12.08
N LEU A 288 5.57 17.91 -12.79
CA LEU A 288 4.77 16.80 -13.29
C LEU A 288 5.42 15.49 -12.86
N ILE A 289 4.65 14.62 -12.23
CA ILE A 289 5.00 13.24 -11.88
C ILE A 289 4.30 12.32 -12.89
N VAL A 290 5.06 11.53 -13.63
CA VAL A 290 4.52 10.56 -14.60
C VAL A 290 4.90 9.16 -14.18
N ILE A 291 3.89 8.31 -13.99
CA ILE A 291 4.11 6.87 -13.88
C ILE A 291 4.43 6.36 -15.28
N SER A 292 5.73 6.20 -15.52
CA SER A 292 6.27 6.00 -16.87
C SER A 292 6.35 4.52 -17.25
N ALA A 293 6.36 3.63 -16.26
CA ALA A 293 6.31 2.17 -16.43
C ALA A 293 5.33 1.54 -15.42
N GLY A 294 4.48 0.62 -15.88
CA GLY A 294 3.54 -0.10 -15.02
C GLY A 294 2.14 0.51 -14.93
N GLU A 295 1.47 0.25 -13.79
CA GLU A 295 0.11 0.64 -13.35
C GLU A 295 -0.99 0.71 -14.43
N SER A 296 -0.88 1.65 -15.37
CA SER A 296 -1.66 1.69 -16.60
C SER A 296 -0.69 1.76 -17.78
N LEU A 297 -0.85 0.85 -18.75
CA LEU A 297 -0.04 0.91 -19.98
C LEU A 297 -0.17 2.30 -20.63
N SER A 298 0.93 2.89 -21.05
CA SER A 298 1.00 4.27 -21.56
C SER A 298 1.72 4.32 -22.91
N SER A 299 3.03 4.06 -22.90
CA SER A 299 3.89 4.04 -24.08
C SER A 299 4.30 2.61 -24.48
N CYS A 300 4.91 2.47 -25.66
CA CYS A 300 5.48 1.18 -26.10
C CYS A 300 6.53 0.59 -25.15
N ALA A 301 7.09 1.40 -24.25
CA ALA A 301 8.10 1.02 -23.27
C ALA A 301 7.58 1.06 -21.83
N SER A 302 6.25 1.08 -21.61
CA SER A 302 5.68 1.06 -20.26
C SER A 302 5.48 -0.36 -19.69
N SER A 303 5.82 -1.39 -20.46
CA SER A 303 5.69 -2.83 -20.16
C SER A 303 7.09 -3.46 -20.07
N PRO A 304 7.30 -4.55 -19.31
CA PRO A 304 8.60 -5.22 -19.19
C PRO A 304 9.14 -5.85 -20.49
N LYS A 305 8.44 -5.70 -21.62
CA LYS A 305 8.89 -6.13 -22.94
C LYS A 305 8.57 -5.10 -23.99
N LEU A 306 9.52 -4.87 -24.89
CA LEU A 306 9.33 -4.03 -26.06
C LEU A 306 8.91 -4.89 -27.26
N GLU A 307 7.63 -4.87 -27.60
CA GLU A 307 7.07 -5.67 -28.71
C GLU A 307 6.76 -4.85 -29.97
N CYS A 308 7.08 -3.56 -30.00
CA CYS A 308 6.71 -2.67 -31.10
C CYS A 308 7.60 -2.82 -32.34
N ASP A 309 7.00 -3.17 -33.50
CA ASP A 309 7.68 -3.30 -34.80
C ASP A 309 8.46 -2.03 -35.17
N LEU A 310 7.86 -0.85 -34.94
CA LEU A 310 8.44 0.45 -35.30
C LEU A 310 9.64 0.82 -34.43
N CYS A 311 9.60 0.43 -33.15
CA CYS A 311 10.75 0.61 -32.26
C CYS A 311 11.89 -0.32 -32.67
N ALA A 312 11.57 -1.56 -33.03
CA ALA A 312 12.56 -2.52 -33.53
C ALA A 312 13.20 -2.06 -34.85
N GLU A 313 12.44 -1.53 -35.80
CA GLU A 313 12.96 -0.95 -37.06
C GLU A 313 13.93 0.21 -36.81
N LYS A 314 13.71 0.99 -35.74
CA LYS A 314 14.61 2.06 -35.31
C LYS A 314 15.80 1.58 -34.47
N GLY A 315 15.89 0.28 -34.18
CA GLY A 315 16.94 -0.30 -33.35
C GLY A 315 16.86 0.12 -31.88
N LEU A 316 15.68 0.47 -31.38
CA LEU A 316 15.49 0.82 -29.98
C LEU A 316 15.41 -0.45 -29.12
N THR A 317 16.08 -0.38 -27.98
CA THR A 317 15.90 -1.31 -26.85
C THR A 317 14.76 -0.82 -25.95
N LEU A 318 14.36 -1.64 -24.96
CA LEU A 318 13.35 -1.23 -23.99
C LEU A 318 13.78 0.04 -23.22
N GLY A 319 15.01 0.07 -22.71
CA GLY A 319 15.55 1.21 -21.96
C GLY A 319 15.66 2.49 -22.81
N THR A 320 16.12 2.40 -24.06
CA THR A 320 16.21 3.57 -24.94
C THR A 320 14.86 4.06 -25.46
N ALA A 321 13.89 3.16 -25.67
CA ALA A 321 12.51 3.53 -25.99
C ALA A 321 11.81 4.22 -24.81
N PHE A 322 12.09 3.77 -23.57
CA PHE A 322 11.62 4.41 -22.34
C PHE A 322 12.14 5.84 -22.22
N ALA A 323 13.46 6.02 -22.33
CA ALA A 323 14.10 7.34 -22.31
C ALA A 323 13.55 8.27 -23.41
N ALA A 324 13.27 7.75 -24.61
CA ALA A 324 12.68 8.53 -25.69
C ALA A 324 11.27 9.07 -25.35
N CYS A 325 10.50 8.35 -24.52
CA CYS A 325 9.20 8.78 -24.04
C CYS A 325 9.32 9.92 -23.02
N GLU A 326 10.22 9.76 -22.05
CA GLU A 326 10.53 10.79 -21.06
C GLU A 326 10.98 12.09 -21.76
N GLU A 327 11.91 11.96 -22.72
CA GLU A 327 12.44 13.07 -23.50
C GLU A 327 11.38 13.80 -24.32
N ALA A 328 10.38 13.10 -24.87
CA ALA A 328 9.32 13.74 -25.65
C ALA A 328 8.43 14.63 -24.78
N LEU A 329 8.03 14.15 -23.60
CA LEU A 329 7.31 14.97 -22.62
C LEU A 329 8.17 16.15 -22.16
N TRP A 330 9.43 15.89 -21.82
CA TRP A 330 10.36 16.91 -21.34
C TRP A 330 10.61 18.02 -22.35
N ARG A 331 10.76 17.73 -23.64
CA ARG A 331 10.86 18.76 -24.69
C ARG A 331 9.65 19.68 -24.72
N GLY A 332 8.45 19.15 -24.47
CA GLY A 332 7.22 19.93 -24.37
C GLY A 332 7.27 20.88 -23.17
N ILE A 333 7.56 20.32 -21.99
CA ILE A 333 7.63 21.03 -20.71
C ILE A 333 8.69 22.14 -20.75
N SER A 334 9.94 21.78 -21.07
CA SER A 334 11.09 22.69 -21.07
C SER A 334 11.00 23.81 -22.10
N SER A 335 10.17 23.64 -23.16
CA SER A 335 9.89 24.72 -24.12
C SER A 335 9.10 25.89 -23.52
N VAL A 336 8.46 25.69 -22.36
CA VAL A 336 7.68 26.70 -21.64
C VAL A 336 8.29 27.00 -20.28
N LYS A 337 8.62 25.95 -19.51
CA LYS A 337 9.10 26.05 -18.13
C LYS A 337 10.31 25.13 -17.91
N PRO A 338 11.54 25.56 -18.28
CA PRO A 338 12.74 24.74 -18.18
C PRO A 338 13.19 24.44 -16.74
N ASP A 339 12.64 25.13 -15.74
CA ASP A 339 12.89 24.93 -14.31
C ASP A 339 11.81 24.09 -13.61
N ALA A 340 10.86 23.51 -14.35
CA ALA A 340 9.86 22.60 -13.81
C ALA A 340 10.49 21.26 -13.38
N ASP A 341 10.03 20.73 -12.24
CA ASP A 341 10.42 19.38 -11.83
C ASP A 341 9.64 18.34 -12.68
N PHE A 342 10.29 17.73 -13.67
CA PHE A 342 9.73 16.58 -14.40
C PHE A 342 10.24 15.27 -13.78
N ILE A 343 9.33 14.57 -13.09
CA ILE A 343 9.62 13.36 -12.33
C ILE A 343 9.04 12.17 -13.09
N SER A 344 9.91 11.34 -13.64
CA SER A 344 9.51 10.04 -14.19
C SER A 344 9.62 8.99 -13.09
N TRP A 345 8.46 8.50 -12.68
CA TRP A 345 8.31 7.41 -11.73
C TRP A 345 8.21 6.08 -12.47
N SER A 346 9.28 5.30 -12.38
CA SER A 346 9.38 3.98 -12.99
C SER A 346 8.81 2.88 -12.07
N TYR A 347 7.52 3.01 -11.76
CA TYR A 347 6.82 2.20 -10.76
C TYR A 347 7.03 0.68 -10.93
N ASP A 348 6.89 0.16 -12.16
CA ASP A 348 6.98 -1.30 -12.41
C ASP A 348 8.35 -1.76 -12.93
N HIS A 349 9.43 -0.99 -12.75
CA HIS A 349 10.79 -1.49 -13.01
C HIS A 349 11.10 -2.79 -12.26
N ARG A 350 10.43 -3.03 -11.13
CA ARG A 350 10.49 -4.30 -10.40
C ARG A 350 10.16 -5.52 -11.29
N SER A 351 9.35 -5.38 -12.34
CA SER A 351 8.98 -6.49 -13.22
C SER A 351 9.89 -6.62 -14.46
N TRP A 352 10.90 -5.76 -14.61
CA TRP A 352 11.77 -5.70 -15.79
C TRP A 352 13.03 -6.57 -15.62
N ASP A 353 13.71 -6.87 -16.73
CA ASP A 353 15.05 -7.44 -16.66
C ASP A 353 16.01 -6.41 -16.02
N PRO A 354 16.90 -6.83 -15.09
CA PRO A 354 17.84 -5.91 -14.46
C PRO A 354 18.66 -5.07 -15.44
N GLU A 355 19.08 -5.62 -16.59
CA GLU A 355 19.88 -4.85 -17.55
C GLU A 355 19.04 -3.79 -18.28
N ASP A 356 17.76 -4.04 -18.53
CA ASP A 356 16.85 -3.03 -19.09
C ASP A 356 16.65 -1.86 -18.12
N ILE A 357 16.54 -2.13 -16.81
CA ILE A 357 16.49 -1.10 -15.76
C ILE A 357 17.77 -0.26 -15.78
N ARG A 358 18.93 -0.92 -15.83
CA ARG A 358 20.23 -0.21 -15.88
C ARG A 358 20.34 0.63 -17.14
N GLU A 359 19.92 0.10 -18.29
CA GLU A 359 19.95 0.82 -19.56
C GLU A 359 19.04 2.06 -19.54
N ALA A 360 17.82 1.94 -19.01
CA ALA A 360 16.91 3.07 -18.84
C ALA A 360 17.54 4.17 -17.97
N CYS A 361 18.16 3.81 -16.84
CA CYS A 361 18.86 4.76 -15.97
C CYS A 361 20.04 5.45 -16.67
N ARG A 362 20.79 4.72 -17.53
CA ARG A 362 21.95 5.27 -18.26
C ARG A 362 21.56 6.22 -19.40
N HIS A 363 20.39 6.03 -20.00
CA HIS A 363 19.95 6.77 -21.20
C HIS A 363 18.92 7.86 -20.93
N ARG A 364 18.37 7.93 -19.72
CA ARG A 364 17.56 9.06 -19.27
C ARG A 364 18.28 10.38 -19.58
N GLY A 365 17.55 11.38 -20.05
CA GLY A 365 18.16 12.65 -20.39
C GLY A 365 18.27 13.63 -19.22
N ASP A 366 19.03 14.69 -19.48
CA ASP A 366 19.38 15.68 -18.47
C ASP A 366 18.13 16.43 -17.97
N ASN A 367 18.10 16.70 -16.66
CA ASN A 367 17.02 17.38 -15.95
C ASN A 367 15.69 16.60 -15.86
N ILE A 368 15.68 15.32 -16.22
CA ILE A 368 14.58 14.39 -15.92
C ILE A 368 14.90 13.69 -14.59
N ILE A 369 14.03 13.85 -13.60
CA ILE A 369 14.21 13.29 -12.26
C ILE A 369 13.74 11.83 -12.26
N HIS A 370 14.58 10.92 -11.80
CA HIS A 370 14.21 9.52 -11.61
C HIS A 370 13.61 9.31 -10.23
N MET A 371 12.33 8.93 -10.16
CA MET A 371 11.72 8.46 -8.92
C MET A 371 11.56 6.95 -8.93
N GLN A 372 12.08 6.28 -7.91
CA GLN A 372 11.97 4.83 -7.72
C GLN A 372 11.36 4.53 -6.35
N ASN A 373 10.54 3.48 -6.26
CA ASN A 373 10.05 2.96 -4.98
C ASN A 373 11.24 2.53 -4.12
N PHE A 374 11.30 3.03 -2.89
CA PHE A 374 12.43 2.82 -1.99
C PHE A 374 12.56 1.36 -1.55
N GLU A 375 11.43 0.66 -1.42
CA GLU A 375 11.35 -0.69 -0.87
C GLU A 375 11.31 -1.82 -1.92
N ASP A 376 11.19 -1.48 -3.21
CA ASP A 376 11.02 -2.46 -4.28
C ASP A 376 12.19 -3.44 -4.41
N TYR A 377 11.87 -4.74 -4.47
CA TYR A 377 12.81 -5.85 -4.40
C TYR A 377 13.63 -5.85 -3.10
N GLY A 378 12.96 -5.52 -1.99
CA GLY A 378 13.51 -5.63 -0.64
C GLY A 378 13.55 -7.08 -0.16
N ILE A 379 14.62 -7.46 0.53
CA ILE A 379 14.70 -8.73 1.26
C ILE A 379 14.68 -8.45 2.75
N ASN A 380 13.58 -8.79 3.41
CA ASN A 380 13.43 -8.77 4.86
C ASN A 380 13.73 -10.16 5.45
N GLN A 381 14.50 -10.24 6.53
CA GLN A 381 14.80 -11.50 7.21
C GLN A 381 13.83 -11.72 8.36
N GLN A 382 12.86 -12.62 8.18
CA GLN A 382 11.88 -12.93 9.21
C GLN A 382 11.92 -14.42 9.55
N LEU A 383 12.10 -14.71 10.84
CA LEU A 383 12.19 -16.08 11.37
C LEU A 383 13.28 -16.93 10.67
N GLY A 384 14.40 -16.30 10.30
CA GLY A 384 15.53 -16.95 9.63
C GLY A 384 15.30 -17.25 8.14
N LYS A 385 14.25 -16.68 7.54
CA LYS A 385 13.93 -16.83 6.11
C LYS A 385 13.90 -15.48 5.39
N PRO A 386 14.42 -15.39 4.16
CA PRO A 386 14.26 -14.21 3.32
C PRO A 386 12.80 -14.07 2.88
N ARG A 387 12.25 -12.86 3.04
CA ARG A 387 10.90 -12.45 2.65
C ARG A 387 10.99 -11.26 1.72
N LEU A 388 10.18 -11.30 0.67
CA LEU A 388 10.19 -10.27 -0.35
C LEU A 388 9.23 -9.13 0.01
N ALA A 389 9.77 -7.92 0.08
CA ALA A 389 9.00 -6.68 0.13
C ALA A 389 8.94 -6.07 -1.28
N LEU A 390 7.72 -5.88 -1.80
CA LEU A 390 7.45 -5.16 -3.05
C LEU A 390 6.38 -4.12 -2.77
N ASP A 391 6.43 -2.99 -3.46
CA ASP A 391 5.45 -1.91 -3.38
C ASP A 391 5.62 -1.03 -2.14
N TYR A 392 4.63 -0.95 -1.25
CA TYR A 392 4.55 0.12 -0.24
C TYR A 392 4.79 -0.41 1.17
N TRP A 393 5.94 -0.06 1.77
CA TRP A 393 6.29 -0.58 3.11
C TRP A 393 6.75 0.52 4.06
N LEU A 394 6.05 0.63 5.19
CA LEU A 394 6.53 1.32 6.37
C LEU A 394 7.27 0.33 7.28
N SER A 395 6.79 -0.89 7.52
CA SER A 395 7.47 -1.82 8.44
C SER A 395 8.85 -2.29 7.97
N TYR A 396 9.12 -2.29 6.65
CA TYR A 396 10.42 -2.68 6.11
C TYR A 396 11.33 -1.47 5.98
N VAL A 397 12.47 -1.48 6.67
CA VAL A 397 13.43 -0.36 6.68
C VAL A 397 14.08 -0.11 5.31
N GLY A 398 14.25 -1.14 4.46
CA GLY A 398 14.85 -0.98 3.13
C GLY A 398 16.35 -0.64 3.12
N PRO A 399 16.89 -0.15 1.99
CA PRO A 399 16.21 -0.05 0.69
C PRO A 399 16.21 -1.38 -0.07
N GLY A 400 15.31 -1.47 -1.03
CA GLY A 400 15.25 -2.58 -1.98
C GLY A 400 16.35 -2.54 -3.05
N GLU A 401 16.56 -3.66 -3.72
CA GLU A 401 17.69 -3.85 -4.66
C GLU A 401 17.56 -2.97 -5.91
N VAL A 402 16.33 -2.83 -6.45
CA VAL A 402 16.06 -1.97 -7.62
C VAL A 402 16.39 -0.50 -7.32
N PHE A 403 16.04 -0.02 -6.12
CA PHE A 403 16.37 1.34 -5.68
C PHE A 403 17.89 1.55 -5.59
N LYS A 404 18.60 0.62 -4.93
CA LYS A 404 20.07 0.70 -4.76
C LYS A 404 20.80 0.79 -6.10
N GLU A 405 20.49 -0.12 -7.01
CA GLU A 405 21.13 -0.16 -8.34
C GLU A 405 20.82 1.10 -9.15
N SER A 406 19.57 1.56 -9.13
CA SER A 406 19.14 2.76 -9.85
C SER A 406 19.87 4.02 -9.38
N VAL A 407 19.98 4.21 -8.05
CA VAL A 407 20.65 5.38 -7.47
C VAL A 407 22.15 5.41 -7.81
N ILE A 408 22.82 4.25 -7.80
CA ILE A 408 24.25 4.16 -8.16
C ILE A 408 24.44 4.65 -9.60
N ILE A 409 23.66 4.14 -10.55
CA ILE A 409 23.78 4.51 -11.96
C ILE A 409 23.41 5.98 -12.20
N ASN A 410 22.33 6.45 -11.57
CA ASN A 410 21.94 7.86 -11.67
C ASN A 410 23.07 8.77 -11.16
N ARG A 411 23.69 8.45 -10.02
CA ARG A 411 24.82 9.22 -9.48
C ARG A 411 26.03 9.21 -10.42
N GLU A 412 26.36 8.08 -11.04
CA GLU A 412 27.43 8.00 -12.04
C GLU A 412 27.16 8.86 -13.29
N ARG A 413 25.87 9.03 -13.64
CA ARG A 413 25.42 9.86 -14.77
C ARG A 413 25.14 11.31 -14.42
N GLY A 414 25.09 11.66 -13.14
CA GLY A 414 24.68 12.98 -12.67
C GLY A 414 23.17 13.22 -12.72
N HIS A 415 22.36 12.17 -12.83
CA HIS A 415 20.90 12.26 -12.83
C HIS A 415 20.37 12.43 -11.40
N GLU A 416 19.37 13.29 -11.25
CA GLU A 416 18.70 13.52 -9.99
C GLU A 416 17.79 12.33 -9.63
N THR A 417 17.78 11.92 -8.35
CA THR A 417 16.98 10.78 -7.87
C THR A 417 16.06 11.18 -6.72
N PHE A 418 14.78 10.84 -6.87
CA PHE A 418 13.75 10.93 -5.84
C PHE A 418 13.40 9.54 -5.32
N ALA A 419 12.97 9.45 -4.07
CA ALA A 419 12.46 8.22 -3.47
C ALA A 419 10.94 8.29 -3.30
N LYS A 420 10.23 7.26 -3.76
CA LYS A 420 8.84 7.04 -3.36
C LYS A 420 8.84 6.08 -2.17
N LEU A 421 8.33 6.51 -1.02
CA LEU A 421 8.30 5.73 0.23
C LEU A 421 7.00 5.96 1.01
N GLN A 422 6.86 5.32 2.19
CA GLN A 422 5.74 5.54 3.12
C GLN A 422 6.22 6.22 4.39
N VAL A 423 5.61 7.37 4.73
CA VAL A 423 5.95 8.16 5.93
C VAL A 423 5.01 7.88 7.09
N ALA A 424 3.69 8.02 6.92
CA ALA A 424 2.75 7.90 8.04
C ALA A 424 2.06 6.53 8.14
N CYS A 425 1.60 5.99 7.01
CA CYS A 425 0.92 4.70 6.89
C CYS A 425 1.37 3.98 5.64
N SER A 426 1.13 2.68 5.58
CA SER A 426 1.11 1.90 4.34
C SER A 426 -0.21 1.12 4.23
N HIS A 427 -0.44 0.40 3.13
CA HIS A 427 -1.52 -0.59 3.04
C HIS A 427 -1.48 -1.59 4.21
N GLU A 428 -0.30 -1.83 4.78
CA GLU A 428 -0.11 -2.59 6.03
C GLU A 428 -1.07 -2.15 7.14
N THR A 429 -1.26 -0.84 7.34
CA THR A 429 -2.15 -0.28 8.35
C THR A 429 -2.50 1.17 7.96
N ALA A 430 -3.62 1.35 7.25
CA ALA A 430 -4.09 2.61 6.70
C ALA A 430 -5.49 3.03 7.21
N ALA A 431 -6.14 2.21 8.04
CA ALA A 431 -7.36 2.59 8.77
C ALA A 431 -7.08 3.43 10.05
N ILE A 432 -6.04 4.25 10.01
CA ILE A 432 -5.51 5.08 11.10
C ILE A 432 -4.83 6.31 10.46
N PRO A 433 -4.76 7.49 11.11
CA PRO A 433 -4.08 8.65 10.52
C PRO A 433 -2.56 8.44 10.31
N TYR A 434 -1.89 7.76 11.26
CA TYR A 434 -0.46 7.44 11.19
C TYR A 434 -0.11 6.29 12.15
N VAL A 435 1.04 5.63 11.91
CA VAL A 435 1.65 4.66 12.81
C VAL A 435 2.88 5.31 13.48
N PRO A 436 2.94 5.48 14.82
CA PRO A 436 4.01 6.21 15.53
C PRO A 436 5.34 5.45 15.61
N VAL A 437 6.02 5.28 14.47
CA VAL A 437 7.30 4.57 14.33
C VAL A 437 8.42 5.44 13.74
N PRO A 438 8.69 6.63 14.29
CA PRO A 438 9.68 7.56 13.73
C PRO A 438 11.11 6.99 13.71
N GLY A 439 11.39 5.94 14.49
CA GLY A 439 12.67 5.23 14.45
C GLY A 439 12.93 4.54 13.11
N ILE A 440 11.88 4.06 12.44
CA ILE A 440 11.98 3.50 11.08
C ILE A 440 12.31 4.61 10.08
N LEU A 441 11.67 5.78 10.20
CA LEU A 441 11.95 6.91 9.30
C LEU A 441 13.40 7.40 9.45
N PHE A 442 13.92 7.43 10.68
CA PHE A 442 15.32 7.79 10.91
C PHE A 442 16.27 6.93 10.06
N GLU A 443 16.08 5.60 10.07
CA GLU A 443 16.93 4.68 9.30
C GLU A 443 16.72 4.83 7.78
N LYS A 444 15.48 4.99 7.32
CA LYS A 444 15.18 5.23 5.89
C LYS A 444 15.84 6.52 5.40
N PHE A 445 15.68 7.62 6.13
CA PHE A 445 16.21 8.93 5.76
C PHE A 445 17.74 8.98 5.83
N LYS A 446 18.35 8.27 6.77
CA LYS A 446 19.81 8.08 6.80
C LYS A 446 20.31 7.46 5.49
N VAL A 447 19.67 6.37 5.05
CA VAL A 447 20.08 5.71 3.80
C VAL A 447 19.83 6.59 2.58
N MET A 448 18.70 7.31 2.53
CA MET A 448 18.42 8.29 1.46
C MET A 448 19.49 9.39 1.40
N HIS A 449 19.88 9.94 2.55
CA HIS A 449 20.92 10.96 2.65
C HIS A 449 22.27 10.43 2.12
N GLU A 450 22.72 9.26 2.59
CA GLU A 450 23.96 8.62 2.13
C GLU A 450 23.94 8.31 0.61
N SER A 451 22.75 7.96 0.09
CA SER A 451 22.51 7.64 -1.32
C SER A 451 22.42 8.89 -2.21
N GLY A 452 22.37 10.10 -1.64
CA GLY A 452 22.29 11.35 -2.40
C GLY A 452 20.92 11.61 -3.03
N VAL A 453 19.86 11.08 -2.42
CA VAL A 453 18.48 11.38 -2.80
C VAL A 453 18.17 12.83 -2.50
N THR A 454 17.51 13.52 -3.41
CA THR A 454 17.24 14.96 -3.30
C THR A 454 15.76 15.29 -3.18
N GLY A 455 14.85 14.34 -3.38
CA GLY A 455 13.43 14.54 -3.17
C GLY A 455 12.70 13.25 -2.82
N ALA A 456 11.50 13.38 -2.26
CA ALA A 456 10.70 12.26 -1.86
C ALA A 456 9.20 12.50 -2.00
N GLN A 457 8.48 11.47 -2.43
CA GLN A 457 7.04 11.37 -2.31
C GLN A 457 6.70 10.49 -1.10
N TYR A 458 6.05 11.08 -0.10
CA TYR A 458 5.85 10.49 1.24
C TYR A 458 4.74 9.44 1.31
N SER A 459 3.91 9.35 0.29
CA SER A 459 2.72 8.51 0.29
C SER A 459 2.30 8.05 -1.09
N TRP A 460 1.47 7.01 -1.13
CA TRP A 460 0.51 6.83 -2.22
C TRP A 460 -0.79 7.56 -1.84
N TYR A 461 -1.96 6.97 -2.05
CA TYR A 461 -3.23 7.56 -1.62
C TYR A 461 -3.41 7.61 -0.09
N PHE A 462 -2.58 6.93 0.69
CA PHE A 462 -2.59 6.89 2.16
C PHE A 462 -1.25 7.34 2.72
N GLY A 463 -1.24 7.95 3.91
CA GLY A 463 0.00 8.18 4.65
C GLY A 463 0.60 9.60 4.58
N SER A 464 -0.21 10.63 4.35
CA SER A 464 0.20 12.05 4.41
C SER A 464 -0.71 12.88 5.34
N TYR A 465 -1.25 12.26 6.38
CA TYR A 465 -2.00 12.96 7.42
C TYR A 465 -1.02 13.82 8.25
N PRO A 466 -1.24 15.14 8.41
CA PRO A 466 -0.39 15.98 9.25
C PRO A 466 -0.31 15.42 10.68
N SER A 467 0.88 14.99 11.09
CA SER A 467 1.11 14.16 12.27
C SER A 467 2.57 14.20 12.72
N LEU A 468 2.86 13.56 13.86
CA LEU A 468 4.24 13.39 14.32
C LEU A 468 5.14 12.68 13.29
N MET A 469 4.58 11.84 12.41
CA MET A 469 5.36 11.10 11.40
C MET A 469 5.74 12.00 10.22
N THR A 470 4.83 12.85 9.75
CA THR A 470 5.16 13.87 8.73
C THR A 470 6.09 14.93 9.31
N LYS A 471 5.90 15.36 10.57
CA LYS A 471 6.86 16.20 11.29
C LYS A 471 8.24 15.56 11.39
N ALA A 472 8.32 14.27 11.74
CA ALA A 472 9.57 13.52 11.80
C ALA A 472 10.30 13.54 10.45
N ALA A 473 9.58 13.31 9.34
CA ALA A 473 10.13 13.40 7.99
C ALA A 473 10.66 14.81 7.65
N GLY A 474 9.96 15.86 8.06
CA GLY A 474 10.41 17.25 7.93
C GLY A 474 11.69 17.55 8.71
N GLU A 475 11.76 17.13 9.97
CA GLU A 475 12.97 17.29 10.81
C GLU A 475 14.17 16.53 10.24
N LEU A 476 13.95 15.30 9.76
CA LEU A 476 14.99 14.47 9.16
C LEU A 476 15.52 15.07 7.85
N ALA A 477 14.71 15.80 7.08
CA ALA A 477 15.13 16.47 5.85
C ALA A 477 16.14 17.62 6.06
N PHE A 478 16.25 18.14 7.29
CA PHE A 478 17.21 19.17 7.70
C PHE A 478 18.31 18.63 8.62
N ARG A 479 18.34 17.30 8.84
CA ARG A 479 19.32 16.65 9.71
C ARG A 479 20.59 16.34 8.91
N ASP A 480 21.73 16.74 9.45
CA ASP A 480 23.06 16.52 8.88
C ASP A 480 23.86 15.43 9.62
N ASP A 481 23.41 15.02 10.81
CA ASP A 481 24.01 13.95 11.60
C ASP A 481 23.00 12.82 11.93
N PHE A 482 23.28 11.63 11.39
CA PHE A 482 22.49 10.40 11.61
C PHE A 482 23.21 9.38 12.53
N SER A 483 24.08 9.86 13.43
CA SER A 483 24.82 9.00 14.36
C SER A 483 24.02 8.54 15.59
N ASP A 484 23.03 9.33 16.03
CA ASP A 484 22.24 9.05 17.24
C ASP A 484 20.72 9.10 16.98
N LYS A 485 20.14 7.93 16.71
CA LYS A 485 18.69 7.72 16.59
C LYS A 485 17.95 8.13 17.87
N GLN A 486 18.50 7.80 19.04
CA GLN A 486 17.82 8.05 20.31
C GLN A 486 17.75 9.54 20.64
N ALA A 487 18.78 10.32 20.28
CA ALA A 487 18.75 11.77 20.37
C ALA A 487 17.63 12.35 19.49
N PHE A 488 17.55 11.93 18.23
CA PHE A 488 16.46 12.35 17.33
C PHE A 488 15.07 12.05 17.92
N LEU A 489 14.85 10.82 18.41
CA LEU A 489 13.56 10.44 19.00
C LEU A 489 13.19 11.31 20.20
N ARG A 490 14.16 11.66 21.07
CA ARG A 490 13.94 12.56 22.21
C ARG A 490 13.66 14.00 21.76
N GLU A 491 14.38 14.50 20.77
CA GLU A 491 14.19 15.85 20.20
C GLU A 491 12.81 16.00 19.57
N LEU A 492 12.34 14.98 18.85
CA LEU A 492 11.02 14.92 18.26
C LEU A 492 9.94 14.82 19.35
N ALA A 493 10.12 13.91 20.33
CA ALA A 493 9.15 13.74 21.42
C ALA A 493 9.00 15.00 22.28
N ALA A 494 10.06 15.80 22.43
CA ALA A 494 10.03 17.04 23.20
C ALA A 494 9.07 18.10 22.63
N LEU A 495 8.75 18.06 21.33
CA LEU A 495 7.73 18.95 20.74
C LEU A 495 6.36 18.77 21.38
N TYR A 496 6.01 17.53 21.73
CA TYR A 496 4.66 17.17 22.17
C TYR A 496 4.60 16.81 23.66
N TRP A 497 5.68 16.26 24.23
CA TRP A 497 5.69 15.64 25.56
C TRP A 497 6.67 16.27 26.56
N GLN A 498 7.50 17.22 26.12
CA GLN A 498 8.45 17.99 26.95
C GLN A 498 9.18 17.15 28.02
N GLU A 499 8.80 17.24 29.29
CA GLU A 499 9.46 16.54 30.41
C GLU A 499 9.41 15.00 30.28
N ASP A 500 8.39 14.47 29.62
CA ASP A 500 8.21 13.02 29.40
C ASP A 500 8.82 12.52 28.07
N ALA A 501 9.48 13.40 27.30
CA ALA A 501 10.04 13.08 25.98
C ALA A 501 10.95 11.85 25.98
N GLY A 502 11.73 11.63 27.05
CA GLY A 502 12.59 10.45 27.18
C GLY A 502 11.83 9.13 27.24
N LYS A 503 10.68 9.09 27.93
CA LYS A 503 9.84 7.89 28.02
C LYS A 503 9.10 7.63 26.71
N VAL A 504 8.62 8.69 26.07
CA VAL A 504 7.90 8.60 24.79
C VAL A 504 8.85 8.19 23.66
N ALA A 505 10.07 8.71 23.63
CA ALA A 505 11.11 8.26 22.70
C ALA A 505 11.40 6.76 22.85
N ALA A 506 11.46 6.25 24.09
CA ALA A 506 11.61 4.82 24.33
C ALA A 506 10.38 4.02 23.86
N ALA A 507 9.17 4.54 24.04
CA ALA A 507 7.95 3.92 23.53
C ALA A 507 7.96 3.82 21.99
N TRP A 508 8.31 4.91 21.32
CA TRP A 508 8.41 4.97 19.86
C TRP A 508 9.50 4.05 19.29
N ASP A 509 10.60 3.86 20.02
CA ASP A 509 11.63 2.91 19.62
C ASP A 509 11.12 1.47 19.71
N MET A 510 10.41 1.12 20.79
CA MET A 510 9.76 -0.20 20.95
C MET A 510 8.70 -0.43 19.88
N PHE A 511 7.89 0.59 19.57
CA PHE A 511 6.93 0.54 18.46
C PHE A 511 7.63 0.30 17.12
N SER A 512 8.75 0.98 16.87
CA SER A 512 9.53 0.83 15.63
C SER A 512 10.13 -0.57 15.49
N GLU A 513 10.62 -1.15 16.59
CA GLU A 513 11.13 -2.52 16.63
C GLU A 513 10.01 -3.55 16.46
N SER A 514 8.88 -3.37 17.15
CA SER A 514 7.76 -4.30 17.06
C SER A 514 7.11 -4.27 15.68
N TYR A 515 6.93 -3.09 15.07
CA TYR A 515 6.28 -2.91 13.78
C TYR A 515 7.03 -3.60 12.63
N GLN A 516 8.35 -3.77 12.72
CA GLN A 516 9.15 -4.57 11.77
C GLN A 516 8.79 -6.08 11.75
N ASN A 517 7.96 -6.55 12.69
CA ASN A 517 7.42 -7.91 12.68
C ASN A 517 6.14 -8.05 11.83
N VAL A 518 5.64 -7.00 11.16
CA VAL A 518 4.58 -7.18 10.15
C VAL A 518 5.06 -8.16 9.08
N PRO A 519 4.31 -9.24 8.77
CA PRO A 519 4.72 -10.21 7.75
C PRO A 519 4.97 -9.57 6.38
N SER A 520 6.21 -9.67 5.88
CA SER A 520 6.60 -9.11 4.59
C SER A 520 6.13 -9.99 3.43
N SER A 521 4.90 -9.77 3.00
CA SER A 521 4.28 -10.33 1.79
C SER A 521 3.24 -9.36 1.23
N VAL A 522 3.22 -9.17 -0.08
CA VAL A 522 2.22 -8.34 -0.78
C VAL A 522 0.79 -8.82 -0.48
N ALA A 523 0.58 -10.12 -0.32
CA ALA A 523 -0.74 -10.64 0.06
C ALA A 523 -1.17 -10.21 1.45
N PHE A 524 -0.21 -10.11 2.37
CA PHE A 524 -0.48 -9.66 3.73
C PHE A 524 -0.77 -8.16 3.75
N GLU A 525 -0.06 -7.38 2.96
CA GLU A 525 -0.32 -5.96 2.79
C GLU A 525 -1.75 -5.69 2.26
N TRP A 526 -2.19 -6.45 1.26
CA TRP A 526 -3.45 -6.22 0.54
C TRP A 526 -4.69 -6.85 1.17
N TYR A 527 -4.54 -7.99 1.83
CA TYR A 527 -5.64 -8.77 2.40
C TYR A 527 -5.45 -9.09 3.88
N GLY A 528 -4.40 -8.56 4.50
CA GLY A 528 -4.03 -8.90 5.87
C GLY A 528 -4.98 -8.34 6.93
N PRO A 529 -4.95 -8.94 8.13
CA PRO A 529 -5.87 -8.64 9.20
C PRO A 529 -5.68 -7.27 9.85
N LEU A 530 -4.56 -6.57 9.63
CA LEU A 530 -4.22 -5.35 10.39
C LEU A 530 -5.22 -4.20 10.22
N ASN A 531 -5.85 -4.07 9.05
CA ASN A 531 -6.89 -3.05 8.82
C ASN A 531 -8.29 -3.50 9.23
N ASP A 532 -8.62 -4.78 9.03
CA ASP A 532 -10.00 -5.26 9.00
C ASP A 532 -10.35 -6.29 10.09
N ALA A 533 -9.38 -6.95 10.72
CA ALA A 533 -9.66 -7.94 11.77
C ALA A 533 -10.57 -7.44 12.89
N PRO A 534 -10.48 -6.17 13.35
CA PRO A 534 -11.39 -5.65 14.37
C PRO A 534 -12.86 -5.65 13.96
N VAL A 535 -13.20 -5.91 12.70
CA VAL A 535 -14.59 -6.06 12.19
C VAL A 535 -14.88 -7.44 11.60
N TRP A 536 -14.00 -8.42 11.78
CA TRP A 536 -14.21 -9.81 11.32
C TRP A 536 -15.11 -10.58 12.30
N LYS A 537 -16.08 -11.34 11.77
CA LYS A 537 -17.02 -12.12 12.61
C LYS A 537 -16.43 -13.37 13.26
N LEU A 538 -15.18 -13.72 12.93
CA LEU A 538 -14.48 -14.92 13.43
C LEU A 538 -15.37 -16.17 13.33
N PHE A 539 -15.69 -16.56 12.09
CA PHE A 539 -16.64 -17.63 11.82
C PHE A 539 -16.14 -18.98 12.34
N LEU A 540 -16.77 -19.54 13.38
CA LEU A 540 -16.46 -20.89 13.86
C LEU A 540 -16.88 -21.96 12.83
N LYS A 541 -18.07 -21.79 12.24
CA LYS A 541 -18.52 -22.59 11.11
C LYS A 541 -18.09 -21.93 9.81
N PRO A 542 -17.38 -22.62 8.91
CA PRO A 542 -16.90 -22.00 7.70
C PRO A 542 -17.98 -21.41 6.79
N VAL A 543 -17.69 -20.24 6.22
CA VAL A 543 -18.51 -19.60 5.18
C VAL A 543 -17.85 -19.67 3.80
N ASP A 544 -16.55 -19.98 3.77
CA ASP A 544 -15.72 -20.16 2.58
C ASP A 544 -15.77 -18.95 1.64
N LEU A 545 -15.58 -17.77 2.24
CA LEU A 545 -15.62 -16.48 1.56
C LEU A 545 -14.24 -15.81 1.56
N PRO A 546 -13.87 -15.14 0.47
CA PRO A 546 -12.57 -14.52 0.38
C PRO A 546 -12.45 -13.25 1.24
N LEU A 547 -11.23 -12.86 1.60
CA LEU A 547 -10.98 -11.75 2.54
C LEU A 547 -11.36 -10.39 1.94
N ALA A 548 -11.60 -9.40 2.81
CA ALA A 548 -11.81 -8.03 2.37
C ALA A 548 -10.51 -7.42 1.82
N LYS A 549 -10.62 -6.52 0.84
CA LYS A 549 -9.48 -5.74 0.32
C LYS A 549 -9.18 -4.59 1.28
N ALA A 550 -7.92 -4.40 1.65
CA ALA A 550 -7.53 -3.34 2.58
C ALA A 550 -7.96 -1.94 2.10
N TRP A 551 -7.86 -1.67 0.79
CA TRP A 551 -8.14 -0.37 0.18
C TRP A 551 -9.60 -0.14 -0.24
N LYS A 552 -10.53 -1.04 0.08
CA LYS A 552 -11.96 -0.89 -0.23
C LYS A 552 -12.84 -1.06 1.00
N ALA A 553 -13.93 -0.31 1.07
CA ALA A 553 -14.95 -0.43 2.13
C ALA A 553 -16.17 -1.27 1.72
N GLU A 554 -16.24 -1.73 0.47
CA GLU A 554 -17.42 -2.41 -0.10
C GLU A 554 -17.50 -3.91 0.26
N ASP A 555 -16.37 -4.56 0.56
CA ASP A 555 -16.29 -6.02 0.71
C ASP A 555 -16.70 -6.48 2.12
N HIS A 556 -17.55 -7.52 2.21
CA HIS A 556 -17.76 -8.24 3.48
C HIS A 556 -16.53 -9.07 3.85
N ASN A 557 -16.29 -9.20 5.15
CA ASN A 557 -15.21 -10.02 5.69
C ASN A 557 -15.52 -11.51 5.55
N GLY A 558 -14.73 -12.22 4.75
CA GLY A 558 -14.72 -13.68 4.67
C GLY A 558 -13.84 -14.37 5.72
N ASP A 559 -13.67 -15.68 5.59
CA ASP A 559 -12.90 -16.54 6.52
C ASP A 559 -11.78 -17.33 5.83
N ARG A 560 -11.50 -17.03 4.54
CA ARG A 560 -10.36 -17.58 3.81
C ARG A 560 -9.05 -16.91 4.20
N PHE A 561 -8.70 -16.99 5.48
CA PHE A 561 -7.55 -16.32 6.09
C PHE A 561 -6.21 -16.63 5.40
N GLY A 562 -6.08 -17.78 4.74
CA GLY A 562 -4.87 -18.12 4.00
C GLY A 562 -4.61 -17.23 2.77
N GLU A 563 -5.60 -16.44 2.33
CA GLU A 563 -5.42 -15.50 1.21
C GLU A 563 -4.39 -14.39 1.52
N CYS A 564 -4.20 -14.03 2.79
CA CYS A 564 -3.23 -13.01 3.18
C CYS A 564 -1.82 -13.56 3.45
N ILE A 565 -1.64 -14.88 3.49
CA ILE A 565 -0.32 -15.51 3.74
C ILE A 565 0.25 -16.20 2.50
N LEU A 566 -0.63 -16.66 1.59
CA LEU A 566 -0.27 -17.44 0.42
C LEU A 566 0.61 -18.65 0.80
N HIS A 567 1.70 -18.86 0.09
CA HIS A 567 2.75 -19.83 0.38
C HIS A 567 4.01 -19.12 0.92
N THR A 568 3.95 -17.79 1.15
CA THR A 568 5.08 -17.04 1.67
C THR A 568 5.29 -17.36 3.15
N PHE A 569 4.21 -17.55 3.92
CA PHE A 569 4.29 -17.91 5.33
C PHE A 569 3.41 -19.11 5.66
N THR A 570 3.80 -19.88 6.69
CA THR A 570 2.85 -20.78 7.35
C THR A 570 1.97 -19.99 8.33
N PRO A 571 0.77 -20.51 8.69
CA PRO A 571 -0.06 -19.89 9.72
C PRO A 571 0.71 -19.65 11.04
N ASP A 572 1.51 -20.61 11.48
CA ASP A 572 2.31 -20.50 12.71
C ASP A 572 3.38 -19.39 12.65
N GLU A 573 4.02 -19.22 11.49
CA GLU A 573 4.99 -18.14 11.29
C GLU A 573 4.31 -16.76 11.40
N VAL A 574 3.13 -16.60 10.79
CA VAL A 574 2.36 -15.37 10.89
C VAL A 574 1.86 -15.13 12.31
N CYS A 575 1.35 -16.14 13.00
CA CYS A 575 0.96 -16.04 14.41
C CYS A 575 2.14 -15.59 15.27
N THR A 576 3.33 -16.17 15.08
CA THR A 576 4.55 -15.78 15.82
C THR A 576 4.94 -14.33 15.58
N LEU A 577 4.88 -13.88 14.33
CA LEU A 577 5.20 -12.51 13.94
C LEU A 577 4.20 -11.50 14.51
N LEU A 578 2.90 -11.80 14.41
CA LEU A 578 1.84 -10.96 14.97
C LEU A 578 1.86 -10.94 16.50
N GLU A 579 2.23 -12.03 17.16
CA GLU A 579 2.44 -12.07 18.61
C GLU A 579 3.59 -11.14 19.01
N ARG A 580 4.73 -11.18 18.30
CA ARG A 580 5.87 -10.28 18.56
C ARG A 580 5.50 -8.82 18.34
N LEU A 581 4.75 -8.52 17.27
CA LEU A 581 4.21 -7.20 17.00
C LEU A 581 3.34 -6.72 18.16
N TYR A 582 2.32 -7.50 18.51
CA TYR A 582 1.36 -7.16 19.57
C TYR A 582 2.04 -7.00 20.93
N CYS A 583 2.83 -7.99 21.38
CA CYS A 583 3.49 -7.96 22.69
C CYS A 583 4.48 -6.79 22.80
N GLY A 584 5.32 -6.58 21.79
CA GLY A 584 6.26 -5.44 21.78
C GLY A 584 5.55 -4.09 21.77
N TRP A 585 4.42 -4.00 21.06
CA TRP A 585 3.58 -2.80 21.08
C TRP A 585 2.97 -2.55 22.46
N GLN A 586 2.47 -3.58 23.14
CA GLN A 586 1.94 -3.45 24.50
C GLN A 586 3.01 -3.00 25.51
N GLU A 587 4.25 -3.47 25.36
CA GLU A 587 5.36 -3.00 26.18
C GLU A 587 5.65 -1.50 25.97
N GLY A 588 5.59 -1.03 24.72
CA GLY A 588 5.69 0.39 24.38
C GLY A 588 4.53 1.22 24.94
N LEU A 589 3.29 0.72 24.85
CA LEU A 589 2.12 1.36 25.46
C LEU A 589 2.24 1.49 26.97
N GLY A 590 2.87 0.52 27.63
CA GLY A 590 3.18 0.58 29.06
C GLY A 590 4.09 1.76 29.46
N LYS A 591 4.80 2.37 28.50
CA LYS A 591 5.60 3.59 28.73
C LYS A 591 4.80 4.88 28.61
N LEU A 592 3.59 4.82 28.04
CA LEU A 592 2.72 5.99 27.81
C LEU A 592 1.72 6.25 28.96
N SER A 593 2.00 5.73 30.15
CA SER A 593 1.15 5.95 31.33
C SER A 593 1.57 7.23 32.05
N PHE A 594 0.70 8.25 31.99
CA PHE A 594 0.94 9.58 32.58
C PHE A 594 -0.27 10.06 33.38
N ASP A 595 -0.02 10.75 34.49
CA ASP A 595 -1.08 11.27 35.38
C ASP A 595 -1.86 12.43 34.75
N ARG A 596 -1.22 13.19 33.86
CA ARG A 596 -1.80 14.35 33.18
C ARG A 596 -1.32 14.40 31.74
N MET A 597 -2.26 14.56 30.82
CA MET A 597 -1.97 14.70 29.40
C MET A 597 -2.77 15.87 28.81
N SER A 598 -2.15 16.65 27.92
CA SER A 598 -2.85 17.62 27.06
C SER A 598 -3.81 16.89 26.10
N LEU A 599 -4.70 17.64 25.43
CA LEU A 599 -5.61 17.04 24.45
C LEU A 599 -4.85 16.39 23.28
N GLU A 600 -3.75 16.99 22.83
CA GLU A 600 -2.90 16.43 21.78
C GLU A 600 -2.19 15.15 22.23
N GLN A 601 -1.62 15.15 23.45
CA GLN A 601 -0.99 13.95 24.03
C GLN A 601 -2.01 12.81 24.19
N GLN A 602 -3.25 13.13 24.59
CA GLN A 602 -4.34 12.16 24.65
C GLN A 602 -4.68 11.60 23.26
N ALA A 603 -4.75 12.43 22.22
CA ALA A 603 -4.99 11.98 20.84
C ALA A 603 -3.88 11.03 20.36
N GLN A 604 -2.60 11.40 20.55
CA GLN A 604 -1.46 10.52 20.22
C GLN A 604 -1.52 9.19 21.00
N SER A 605 -1.85 9.23 22.29
CA SER A 605 -2.02 8.03 23.11
C SER A 605 -3.18 7.16 22.62
N ARG A 606 -4.33 7.74 22.27
CA ARG A 606 -5.50 7.00 21.75
C ARG A 606 -5.20 6.32 20.42
N ILE A 607 -4.46 6.99 19.52
CA ILE A 607 -4.02 6.40 18.26
C ILE A 607 -3.12 5.20 18.51
N ALA A 608 -2.13 5.32 19.41
CA ALA A 608 -1.27 4.20 19.77
C ALA A 608 -2.05 3.03 20.43
N GLN A 609 -3.02 3.34 21.29
CA GLN A 609 -3.89 2.33 21.93
C GLN A 609 -4.76 1.60 20.90
N ALA A 610 -5.37 2.33 19.96
CA ALA A 610 -6.17 1.73 18.90
C ALA A 610 -5.34 0.79 18.03
N LEU A 611 -4.12 1.18 17.66
CA LEU A 611 -3.17 0.29 16.96
C LEU A 611 -2.86 -0.98 17.77
N GLY A 612 -2.68 -0.85 19.09
CA GLY A 612 -2.48 -2.00 19.98
C GLY A 612 -3.64 -2.99 19.94
N LEU A 613 -4.88 -2.50 19.96
CA LEU A 613 -6.09 -3.33 19.81
C LEU A 613 -6.21 -3.91 18.38
N MET A 614 -5.86 -3.14 17.35
CA MET A 614 -5.87 -3.64 15.97
C MET A 614 -4.86 -4.79 15.78
N PHE A 615 -3.67 -4.69 16.38
CA PHE A 615 -2.65 -5.73 16.33
C PHE A 615 -3.02 -6.97 17.17
N GLU A 616 -3.62 -6.76 18.35
CA GLU A 616 -4.19 -7.85 19.17
C GLU A 616 -5.26 -8.61 18.38
N SER A 617 -6.19 -7.90 17.75
CA SER A 617 -7.26 -8.49 16.94
C SER A 617 -6.73 -9.23 15.72
N ALA A 618 -5.68 -8.73 15.08
CA ALA A 618 -5.01 -9.40 13.99
C ALA A 618 -4.36 -10.72 14.41
N TYR A 619 -3.67 -10.73 15.55
CA TYR A 619 -3.12 -11.96 16.15
C TYR A 619 -4.23 -12.95 16.50
N HIS A 620 -5.29 -12.49 17.17
CA HIS A 620 -6.45 -13.29 17.52
C HIS A 620 -7.14 -13.91 16.30
N ALA A 621 -7.31 -13.18 15.21
CA ALA A 621 -7.91 -13.71 13.99
C ALA A 621 -7.09 -14.85 13.40
N MET A 622 -5.77 -14.69 13.31
CA MET A 622 -4.88 -15.74 12.80
C MET A 622 -4.84 -16.97 13.71
N LEU A 623 -4.76 -16.76 15.02
CA LEU A 623 -4.79 -17.84 16.00
C LEU A 623 -6.13 -18.58 15.99
N PHE A 624 -7.25 -17.84 15.93
CA PHE A 624 -8.60 -18.40 15.88
C PHE A 624 -8.77 -19.33 14.67
N TYR A 625 -8.42 -18.88 13.47
CA TYR A 625 -8.59 -19.70 12.28
C TYR A 625 -7.60 -20.87 12.20
N THR A 626 -6.40 -20.73 12.78
CA THR A 626 -5.46 -21.85 12.95
C THR A 626 -6.03 -22.92 13.88
N LEU A 627 -6.57 -22.52 15.04
CA LEU A 627 -7.25 -23.42 15.98
C LEU A 627 -8.51 -24.04 15.37
N ARG A 628 -9.25 -23.30 14.54
CA ARG A 628 -10.44 -23.77 13.84
C ARG A 628 -10.09 -24.89 12.86
N ASN A 629 -8.98 -24.75 12.13
CA ASN A 629 -8.48 -25.80 11.24
C ASN A 629 -8.13 -27.07 12.02
N GLU A 630 -7.43 -26.95 13.14
CA GLU A 630 -7.09 -28.10 13.99
C GLU A 630 -8.36 -28.76 14.58
N LEU A 631 -9.34 -27.98 15.04
CA LEU A 631 -10.63 -28.50 15.50
C LEU A 631 -11.38 -29.23 14.38
N GLY A 632 -11.45 -28.64 13.18
CA GLY A 632 -12.16 -29.20 12.03
C GLY A 632 -11.56 -30.50 11.52
N LEU A 633 -10.23 -30.60 11.53
CA LEU A 633 -9.48 -31.81 11.18
C LEU A 633 -9.38 -32.81 12.35
N GLN A 634 -10.00 -32.52 13.50
CA GLN A 634 -9.99 -33.35 14.72
C GLN A 634 -8.56 -33.67 15.21
N ARG A 635 -7.67 -32.69 15.10
CA ARG A 635 -6.31 -32.76 15.62
C ARG A 635 -6.28 -32.22 17.05
N GLY A 636 -5.47 -32.83 17.90
CA GLY A 636 -5.34 -32.43 19.30
C GLY A 636 -6.60 -32.66 20.14
N ASP A 637 -6.73 -31.93 21.24
CA ASP A 637 -7.92 -32.00 22.11
C ASP A 637 -8.98 -31.00 21.65
N ALA A 638 -10.08 -31.52 21.11
CA ALA A 638 -11.18 -30.73 20.56
C ALA A 638 -11.77 -29.75 21.60
N MET A 639 -11.88 -30.17 22.87
CA MET A 639 -12.43 -29.30 23.92
C MET A 639 -11.48 -28.15 24.26
N SER A 640 -10.17 -28.41 24.32
CA SER A 640 -9.15 -27.36 24.48
C SER A 640 -9.15 -26.36 23.32
N HIS A 641 -9.19 -26.82 22.07
CA HIS A 641 -9.27 -25.92 20.91
C HIS A 641 -10.55 -25.07 20.94
N TRP A 642 -11.70 -25.68 21.22
CA TRP A 642 -12.97 -24.98 21.40
C TRP A 642 -12.90 -23.93 22.51
N GLN A 643 -12.32 -24.28 23.67
CA GLN A 643 -12.21 -23.38 24.81
C GLN A 643 -11.30 -22.19 24.49
N ASN A 644 -10.16 -22.41 23.84
CA ASN A 644 -9.25 -21.33 23.43
C ASN A 644 -9.90 -20.39 22.43
N MET A 645 -10.56 -20.92 21.39
CA MET A 645 -11.32 -20.09 20.44
C MET A 645 -12.44 -19.30 21.13
N ARG A 646 -13.12 -19.90 22.11
CA ARG A 646 -14.15 -19.20 22.88
C ARG A 646 -13.56 -18.03 23.69
N GLN A 647 -12.38 -18.21 24.30
CA GLN A 647 -11.72 -17.13 25.04
C GLN A 647 -11.30 -15.99 24.10
N ILE A 648 -10.79 -16.31 22.92
CA ILE A 648 -10.50 -15.31 21.89
C ILE A 648 -11.76 -14.50 21.56
N VAL A 649 -12.90 -15.17 21.28
CA VAL A 649 -14.16 -14.48 20.97
C VAL A 649 -14.64 -13.58 22.10
N LEU A 650 -14.50 -14.01 23.36
CA LEU A 650 -14.83 -13.17 24.52
C LEU A 650 -13.96 -11.92 24.60
N ARG A 651 -12.64 -12.07 24.41
CA ARG A 651 -11.73 -10.92 24.39
C ARG A 651 -12.02 -9.99 23.21
N GLU A 652 -12.37 -10.52 22.04
CA GLU A 652 -12.71 -9.72 20.86
C GLU A 652 -14.01 -8.92 21.03
N ILE A 653 -14.97 -9.40 21.85
CA ILE A 653 -16.16 -8.63 22.22
C ILE A 653 -15.77 -7.40 23.04
N GLU A 654 -14.88 -7.56 24.03
CA GLU A 654 -14.35 -6.46 24.85
C GLU A 654 -13.55 -5.48 23.99
N LEU A 655 -12.62 -6.00 23.19
CA LEU A 655 -11.80 -5.23 22.27
C LEU A 655 -12.64 -4.38 21.31
N SER A 656 -13.73 -4.94 20.78
CA SER A 656 -14.63 -4.20 19.90
C SER A 656 -15.29 -3.01 20.61
N ARG A 657 -15.60 -3.14 21.91
CA ARG A 657 -16.17 -2.05 22.71
C ARG A 657 -15.11 -0.99 23.03
N GLU A 658 -13.92 -1.42 23.45
CA GLU A 658 -12.79 -0.51 23.73
C GLU A 658 -12.41 0.30 22.48
N LEU A 659 -12.32 -0.35 21.32
CA LEU A 659 -12.00 0.33 20.07
C LEU A 659 -13.15 1.25 19.62
N ALA A 660 -14.42 0.91 19.90
CA ALA A 660 -15.55 1.78 19.62
C ALA A 660 -15.51 3.08 20.44
N ASP A 661 -15.08 3.00 21.70
CA ASP A 661 -14.89 4.16 22.57
C ASP A 661 -13.75 5.05 22.04
N LEU A 662 -12.63 4.43 21.63
CA LEU A 662 -11.51 5.16 21.01
C LEU A 662 -11.91 5.84 19.70
N CYS A 663 -12.61 5.16 18.79
CA CYS A 663 -13.14 5.75 17.56
C CYS A 663 -14.13 6.90 17.82
N SER A 664 -14.90 6.83 18.93
CA SER A 664 -15.84 7.89 19.29
C SER A 664 -15.12 9.12 19.85
N ALA A 665 -14.01 8.92 20.56
CA ALA A 665 -13.18 9.98 21.11
C ALA A 665 -12.22 10.58 20.09
N GLU A 666 -11.82 9.81 19.07
CA GLU A 666 -10.85 10.20 18.05
C GLU A 666 -11.35 9.85 16.64
N GLY A 667 -11.96 10.84 15.99
CA GLY A 667 -12.75 10.65 14.77
C GLY A 667 -11.94 10.31 13.52
N SER A 668 -10.60 10.41 13.57
CA SER A 668 -9.72 9.96 12.48
C SER A 668 -9.48 8.45 12.50
N ILE A 669 -9.70 7.77 13.63
CA ILE A 669 -9.48 6.33 13.75
C ILE A 669 -10.51 5.59 12.90
N GLY A 670 -10.01 4.72 12.03
CA GLY A 670 -10.80 3.87 11.16
C GLY A 670 -11.06 4.42 9.77
N TYR A 671 -10.79 5.70 9.52
CA TYR A 671 -10.86 6.27 8.17
C TYR A 671 -9.68 5.75 7.33
N HIS A 672 -9.98 5.27 6.13
CA HIS A 672 -8.97 4.83 5.15
C HIS A 672 -9.08 5.69 3.89
N SER A 673 -8.01 6.41 3.57
CA SER A 673 -8.02 7.44 2.52
C SER A 673 -8.25 6.90 1.11
N GLU A 674 -7.69 5.74 0.76
CA GLU A 674 -7.96 5.13 -0.54
C GLU A 674 -9.38 4.55 -0.65
N ALA A 675 -9.90 3.96 0.44
CA ALA A 675 -11.30 3.53 0.48
C ALA A 675 -12.27 4.73 0.48
N LEU A 676 -11.79 5.94 0.83
CA LEU A 676 -12.56 7.15 1.09
C LEU A 676 -13.72 6.91 2.08
N ALA A 677 -13.49 6.03 3.05
CA ALA A 677 -14.52 5.50 3.93
C ALA A 677 -13.93 4.98 5.25
N TYR A 678 -14.79 4.83 6.26
CA TYR A 678 -14.43 4.19 7.51
C TYR A 678 -14.48 2.66 7.38
N LYS A 679 -13.33 2.01 7.56
CA LYS A 679 -13.21 0.54 7.61
C LYS A 679 -13.72 0.00 8.96
N ILE A 680 -13.41 0.73 10.02
CA ILE A 680 -13.86 0.52 11.40
C ILE A 680 -14.48 1.80 11.95
N PHE A 681 -15.58 1.69 12.69
CA PHE A 681 -16.28 2.81 13.34
C PHE A 681 -17.20 2.29 14.45
N PRO A 682 -17.64 3.14 15.41
CA PRO A 682 -18.28 2.68 16.63
C PRO A 682 -19.51 1.77 16.40
N GLU A 683 -20.43 2.15 15.51
CA GLU A 683 -21.63 1.35 15.25
C GLU A 683 -21.30 -0.03 14.67
N LYS A 684 -20.29 -0.12 13.79
CA LYS A 684 -19.82 -1.38 13.19
C LYS A 684 -19.12 -2.28 14.19
N LEU A 685 -18.31 -1.72 15.07
CA LEU A 685 -17.64 -2.46 16.15
C LEU A 685 -18.65 -3.00 17.18
N LEU A 686 -19.63 -2.19 17.58
CA LEU A 686 -20.71 -2.62 18.47
C LEU A 686 -21.63 -3.65 17.80
N TRP A 687 -21.85 -3.54 16.49
CA TRP A 687 -22.54 -4.58 15.72
C TRP A 687 -21.75 -5.89 15.73
N ARG A 688 -20.44 -5.86 15.48
CA ARG A 688 -19.59 -7.04 15.52
C ARG A 688 -19.62 -7.69 16.89
N ALA A 689 -19.52 -6.93 17.98
CA ALA A 689 -19.63 -7.44 19.34
C ALA A 689 -20.92 -8.28 19.53
N ARG A 690 -22.07 -7.78 19.04
CA ARG A 690 -23.34 -8.51 19.08
C ARG A 690 -23.35 -9.76 18.21
N GLU A 691 -22.69 -9.74 17.05
CA GLU A 691 -22.58 -10.93 16.18
C GLU A 691 -21.71 -12.01 16.82
N LEU A 692 -20.63 -11.63 17.50
CA LEU A 692 -19.78 -12.54 18.26
C LEU A 692 -20.54 -13.14 19.46
N GLU A 693 -21.31 -12.32 20.19
CA GLU A 693 -22.20 -12.80 21.26
C GLU A 693 -23.22 -13.83 20.75
N LYS A 694 -23.85 -13.57 19.59
CA LYS A 694 -24.75 -14.54 18.95
C LYS A 694 -24.03 -15.83 18.58
N SER A 695 -22.82 -15.76 18.03
CA SER A 695 -22.06 -16.97 17.67
C SER A 695 -21.69 -17.81 18.90
N LEU A 696 -21.43 -17.18 20.06
CA LEU A 696 -21.24 -17.89 21.34
C LEU A 696 -22.49 -18.67 21.76
N GLU A 697 -23.67 -18.11 21.54
CA GLU A 697 -24.97 -18.73 21.89
C GLU A 697 -25.43 -19.78 20.87
N SER A 698 -25.08 -19.62 19.59
CA SER A 698 -25.44 -20.54 18.50
C SER A 698 -24.31 -21.52 18.17
N ASP A 699 -23.33 -21.08 17.38
CA ASP A 699 -22.36 -21.95 16.71
C ASP A 699 -21.48 -22.66 17.73
N PHE A 700 -20.99 -21.93 18.74
CA PHE A 700 -20.18 -22.51 19.80
C PHE A 700 -20.96 -23.51 20.65
N ALA A 701 -22.23 -23.24 20.94
CA ALA A 701 -23.08 -24.14 21.70
C ALA A 701 -23.32 -25.45 20.93
N GLU A 702 -23.62 -25.36 19.64
CA GLU A 702 -23.81 -26.53 18.77
C GLU A 702 -22.53 -27.36 18.63
N VAL A 703 -21.40 -26.71 18.33
CA VAL A 703 -20.10 -27.39 18.20
C VAL A 703 -19.70 -28.07 19.52
N LYS A 704 -19.96 -27.44 20.67
CA LYS A 704 -19.73 -28.06 21.98
C LYS A 704 -20.58 -29.31 22.18
N GLN A 705 -21.86 -29.27 21.80
CA GLN A 705 -22.75 -30.44 21.88
C GLN A 705 -22.26 -31.58 21.00
N ARG A 706 -21.81 -31.28 19.77
CA ARG A 706 -21.20 -32.27 18.87
C ARG A 706 -19.97 -32.93 19.48
N ILE A 707 -19.04 -32.13 20.03
CA ILE A 707 -17.85 -32.64 20.71
C ILE A 707 -18.26 -33.56 21.88
N ALA A 708 -19.21 -33.14 22.71
CA ALA A 708 -19.69 -33.93 23.85
C ALA A 708 -20.38 -35.24 23.41
N ALA A 709 -21.01 -35.25 22.24
CA ALA A 709 -21.64 -36.42 21.64
C ALA A 709 -20.66 -37.31 20.85
N GLY A 710 -19.37 -36.97 20.78
CA GLY A 710 -18.38 -37.70 19.98
C GLY A 710 -18.59 -37.60 18.46
N GLN A 711 -19.26 -36.53 18.00
CA GLN A 711 -19.51 -36.24 16.60
C GLN A 711 -18.43 -35.33 16.01
N ILE A 712 -18.33 -35.30 14.67
CA ILE A 712 -17.44 -34.38 13.96
C ILE A 712 -17.80 -32.93 14.33
N PRO A 713 -16.87 -32.15 14.91
CA PRO A 713 -17.18 -30.80 15.39
C PRO A 713 -17.63 -29.87 14.25
N LEU A 714 -16.90 -29.87 13.13
CA LEU A 714 -17.15 -29.02 11.96
C LEU A 714 -17.26 -29.86 10.70
N THR A 715 -18.49 -30.07 10.23
CA THR A 715 -18.82 -30.98 9.11
C THR A 715 -18.36 -30.50 7.75
N PHE A 716 -18.14 -29.18 7.60
CA PHE A 716 -17.58 -28.59 6.38
C PHE A 716 -16.27 -29.26 5.94
N TYR A 717 -15.35 -29.58 6.87
CA TYR A 717 -14.03 -30.15 6.53
C TYR A 717 -14.13 -31.53 5.86
N TYR A 718 -15.26 -32.21 5.99
CA TYR A 718 -15.53 -33.52 5.40
C TYR A 718 -16.55 -33.45 4.25
N GLY A 719 -16.90 -32.23 3.81
CA GLY A 719 -17.81 -31.97 2.72
C GLY A 719 -19.23 -32.48 2.96
N GLU A 720 -19.74 -32.50 4.20
CA GLU A 720 -21.10 -33.01 4.47
C GLU A 720 -22.22 -32.00 4.20
N GLU A 721 -21.89 -30.78 3.75
CA GLU A 721 -22.89 -29.78 3.35
C GLU A 721 -23.56 -30.18 2.03
N GLU A 722 -24.85 -29.83 1.86
CA GLU A 722 -25.75 -30.33 0.79
C GLU A 722 -25.18 -30.18 -0.64
N ASP A 723 -24.41 -29.13 -0.89
CA ASP A 723 -23.87 -28.79 -2.22
C ASP A 723 -22.36 -29.13 -2.37
N SER A 724 -21.75 -29.81 -1.39
CA SER A 724 -20.33 -30.15 -1.46
C SER A 724 -20.07 -31.28 -2.45
N HIS A 725 -19.18 -31.06 -3.41
CA HIS A 725 -18.70 -32.13 -4.29
C HIS A 725 -17.68 -32.99 -3.55
N ARG A 726 -17.97 -34.28 -3.35
CA ARG A 726 -17.13 -35.22 -2.59
C ARG A 726 -16.72 -36.40 -3.46
N TYR A 727 -15.43 -36.71 -3.46
CA TYR A 727 -14.90 -37.96 -3.98
C TYR A 727 -14.39 -38.82 -2.81
N ILE A 728 -14.99 -40.00 -2.62
CA ILE A 728 -14.60 -40.96 -1.57
C ILE A 728 -13.67 -42.01 -2.19
N ILE A 729 -12.42 -42.06 -1.74
CA ILE A 729 -11.44 -43.06 -2.13
C ILE A 729 -11.79 -44.38 -1.44
N SER A 730 -12.15 -45.39 -2.23
CA SER A 730 -12.63 -46.70 -1.73
C SER A 730 -11.55 -47.78 -1.65
N GLY A 731 -10.33 -47.55 -2.16
CA GLY A 731 -9.28 -48.57 -2.21
C GLY A 731 -7.92 -48.04 -2.66
N SER A 732 -6.92 -48.94 -2.65
CA SER A 732 -5.54 -48.64 -3.04
C SER A 732 -5.23 -48.88 -4.51
N ASP A 733 -6.04 -49.69 -5.20
CA ASP A 733 -5.91 -49.88 -6.65
C ASP A 733 -6.68 -48.79 -7.41
N ILE A 734 -5.94 -47.88 -8.03
CA ILE A 734 -6.48 -46.81 -8.88
C ILE A 734 -7.32 -47.35 -10.04
N ASN A 735 -7.08 -48.59 -10.49
CA ASN A 735 -7.80 -49.17 -11.61
C ASN A 735 -9.23 -49.56 -11.26
N GLU A 736 -9.50 -49.86 -10.00
CA GLU A 736 -10.83 -50.17 -9.47
C GLU A 736 -11.64 -48.89 -9.12
N ALA A 737 -10.98 -47.74 -9.07
CA ALA A 737 -11.61 -46.47 -8.72
C ALA A 737 -12.53 -45.91 -9.84
N PRO A 738 -13.69 -45.32 -9.48
CA PRO A 738 -14.66 -44.80 -10.44
C PRO A 738 -14.17 -43.51 -11.13
N TRP A 739 -14.50 -43.34 -12.41
CA TRP A 739 -14.23 -42.11 -13.15
C TRP A 739 -15.35 -41.09 -12.97
N GLU A 740 -15.00 -39.86 -12.60
CA GLU A 740 -15.89 -38.69 -12.64
C GLU A 740 -15.56 -37.80 -13.83
N ARG A 741 -16.60 -37.32 -14.52
CA ARG A 741 -16.44 -36.48 -15.71
C ARG A 741 -16.36 -35.01 -15.35
N PHE A 742 -15.65 -34.25 -16.18
CA PHE A 742 -15.67 -32.80 -16.12
C PHE A 742 -16.97 -32.27 -16.74
N THR A 743 -17.30 -31.03 -16.46
CA THR A 743 -18.45 -30.31 -17.03
C THR A 743 -18.01 -28.98 -17.62
N TYR A 744 -18.62 -28.60 -18.73
CA TYR A 744 -18.44 -27.26 -19.29
C TYR A 744 -19.21 -26.23 -18.46
N GLU A 745 -18.91 -24.94 -18.67
CA GLU A 745 -19.54 -23.84 -17.93
C GLU A 745 -21.06 -23.80 -18.10
N ASP A 746 -21.57 -24.20 -19.27
CA ASP A 746 -23.00 -24.35 -19.55
C ASP A 746 -23.65 -25.58 -18.89
N GLY A 747 -22.87 -26.41 -18.19
CA GLY A 747 -23.33 -27.62 -17.51
C GLY A 747 -23.29 -28.89 -18.36
N GLU A 748 -22.93 -28.80 -19.64
CA GLU A 748 -22.83 -29.99 -20.48
C GLU A 748 -21.65 -30.88 -20.06
N PRO A 749 -21.79 -32.23 -20.06
CA PRO A 749 -20.68 -33.12 -19.71
C PRO A 749 -19.54 -33.06 -20.73
N ASP A 750 -18.31 -32.90 -20.25
CA ASP A 750 -17.10 -33.11 -21.05
C ASP A 750 -16.84 -34.61 -21.18
N ARG A 751 -17.09 -35.16 -22.37
CA ARG A 751 -16.91 -36.59 -22.65
C ARG A 751 -15.45 -37.00 -22.83
N THR A 752 -14.55 -36.03 -22.95
CA THR A 752 -13.12 -36.25 -23.21
C THR A 752 -12.27 -36.20 -21.94
N SER A 753 -12.79 -35.57 -20.88
CA SER A 753 -12.07 -35.34 -19.64
C SER A 753 -12.74 -36.01 -18.45
N ALA A 754 -11.95 -36.76 -17.68
CA ALA A 754 -12.42 -37.42 -16.47
C ALA A 754 -11.28 -37.58 -15.46
N VAL A 755 -11.61 -37.71 -14.17
CA VAL A 755 -10.65 -37.93 -13.09
C VAL A 755 -11.10 -39.09 -12.18
N ARG A 756 -10.14 -39.80 -11.59
CA ARG A 756 -10.34 -40.75 -10.50
C ARG A 756 -9.19 -40.68 -9.51
N PHE A 757 -9.45 -41.09 -8.28
CA PHE A 757 -8.49 -41.04 -7.18
C PHE A 757 -8.38 -42.37 -6.44
N ALA A 758 -7.19 -42.67 -5.91
CA ALA A 758 -6.90 -43.78 -5.00
C ALA A 758 -5.83 -43.38 -3.99
N CYS A 759 -5.61 -44.22 -2.98
CA CYS A 759 -4.59 -44.03 -1.96
C CYS A 759 -3.66 -45.24 -1.89
N ASP A 760 -2.41 -45.08 -2.30
CA ASP A 760 -1.40 -46.13 -2.37
C ASP A 760 -0.34 -45.89 -1.29
N GLY A 761 -0.59 -46.42 -0.09
CA GLY A 761 0.29 -46.23 1.07
C GLY A 761 0.50 -44.75 1.42
N GLY A 762 1.70 -44.24 1.13
CA GLY A 762 2.11 -42.86 1.42
C GLY A 762 1.66 -41.82 0.39
N ASP A 763 1.02 -42.22 -0.71
CA ASP A 763 0.65 -41.33 -1.81
C ASP A 763 -0.86 -41.30 -2.06
N TYR A 764 -1.37 -40.12 -2.37
CA TYR A 764 -2.61 -39.97 -3.12
C TYR A 764 -2.31 -40.08 -4.62
N VAL A 765 -3.01 -40.97 -5.31
CA VAL A 765 -2.84 -41.21 -6.74
C VAL A 765 -4.07 -40.67 -7.46
N MET A 766 -3.85 -39.75 -8.40
CA MET A 766 -4.89 -39.18 -9.26
C MET A 766 -4.63 -39.62 -10.70
N GLN A 767 -5.63 -40.17 -11.36
CA GLN A 767 -5.58 -40.44 -12.80
C GLN A 767 -6.58 -39.57 -13.55
N ILE A 768 -6.12 -38.96 -14.64
CA ILE A 768 -6.87 -37.97 -15.41
C ILE A 768 -6.81 -38.35 -16.87
N ARG A 769 -7.98 -38.53 -17.47
CA ARG A 769 -8.14 -38.66 -18.92
C ARG A 769 -8.28 -37.26 -19.50
N LEU A 770 -7.51 -36.95 -20.53
CA LEU A 770 -7.53 -35.66 -21.23
C LEU A 770 -7.44 -35.88 -22.75
N PRO A 771 -7.93 -34.93 -23.57
CA PRO A 771 -7.72 -34.97 -25.01
C PRO A 771 -6.22 -34.82 -25.37
N GLN A 772 -5.90 -35.01 -26.65
CA GLN A 772 -4.51 -35.07 -27.13
C GLN A 772 -3.73 -33.76 -26.89
N GLU A 773 -4.38 -32.62 -27.02
CA GLU A 773 -3.83 -31.29 -26.73
C GLU A 773 -4.64 -30.67 -25.58
N ALA A 774 -4.13 -30.81 -24.36
CA ALA A 774 -4.78 -30.28 -23.17
C ALA A 774 -3.77 -29.74 -22.18
N THR A 775 -4.10 -28.60 -21.58
CA THR A 775 -3.46 -28.09 -20.38
C THR A 775 -4.44 -28.25 -19.23
N LEU A 776 -4.02 -28.86 -18.14
CA LEU A 776 -4.80 -28.95 -16.92
C LEU A 776 -4.24 -28.00 -15.89
N LYS A 777 -5.09 -27.10 -15.39
CA LYS A 777 -4.81 -26.27 -14.23
C LYS A 777 -5.27 -27.00 -12.97
N LEU A 778 -4.34 -27.18 -12.04
CA LEU A 778 -4.53 -27.79 -10.73
C LEU A 778 -4.28 -26.75 -9.64
N GLN A 779 -5.17 -26.66 -8.66
CA GLN A 779 -4.95 -25.87 -7.46
C GLN A 779 -5.47 -26.62 -6.24
N GLY A 780 -4.58 -26.91 -5.28
CA GLY A 780 -4.93 -27.64 -4.06
C GLY A 780 -5.16 -26.72 -2.86
N GLU A 781 -5.96 -27.20 -1.93
CA GLU A 781 -6.07 -26.67 -0.57
C GLU A 781 -5.70 -27.80 0.39
N TYR A 782 -4.38 -28.00 0.54
CA TYR A 782 -3.79 -29.05 1.38
C TYR A 782 -3.73 -28.65 2.86
N THR A 783 -3.73 -27.34 3.12
CA THR A 783 -4.09 -26.75 4.39
C THR A 783 -5.38 -25.99 4.17
N PHE A 784 -6.45 -26.34 4.90
CA PHE A 784 -7.76 -25.72 4.70
C PHE A 784 -7.70 -24.20 4.79
N PHE A 785 -8.43 -23.54 3.88
CA PHE A 785 -8.49 -22.10 3.64
C PHE A 785 -7.17 -21.44 3.21
N VAL A 786 -6.11 -22.22 2.93
CA VAL A 786 -4.83 -21.76 2.39
C VAL A 786 -4.68 -22.31 0.97
N PRO A 787 -5.08 -21.56 -0.06
CA PRO A 787 -4.95 -22.03 -1.43
C PRO A 787 -3.46 -22.10 -1.82
N SER A 788 -3.03 -23.26 -2.34
CA SER A 788 -1.76 -23.33 -3.09
C SER A 788 -1.85 -22.43 -4.32
N ALA A 789 -0.72 -21.96 -4.83
CA ALA A 789 -0.75 -21.29 -6.12
C ALA A 789 -0.94 -22.34 -7.25
N PRO A 790 -1.51 -21.93 -8.40
CA PRO A 790 -1.92 -22.90 -9.40
C PRO A 790 -0.73 -23.51 -10.14
N VAL A 791 -0.84 -24.79 -10.47
CA VAL A 791 0.12 -25.56 -11.28
C VAL A 791 -0.55 -25.98 -12.59
N LEU A 792 0.17 -25.84 -13.69
CA LEU A 792 -0.21 -26.29 -15.03
C LEU A 792 0.46 -27.63 -15.32
N LEU A 793 -0.34 -28.60 -15.77
CA LEU A 793 0.10 -29.87 -16.30
C LEU A 793 -0.13 -29.84 -17.81
N ILE A 794 0.94 -29.71 -18.58
CA ILE A 794 0.92 -29.53 -20.04
C ILE A 794 1.40 -30.82 -20.68
N LYS A 795 0.59 -31.38 -21.59
CA LYS A 795 0.97 -32.58 -22.33
C LYS A 795 1.95 -32.24 -23.45
N GLU A 796 3.11 -32.89 -23.51
CA GLU A 796 4.12 -32.63 -24.55
C GLU A 796 3.78 -33.36 -25.86
N THR A 797 3.84 -32.64 -26.97
CA THR A 797 3.62 -33.15 -28.33
C THR A 797 4.92 -33.69 -28.95
N SER A 798 5.57 -34.67 -28.32
CA SER A 798 6.72 -35.35 -28.94
C SER A 798 6.29 -36.52 -29.85
N THR A 799 7.02 -36.75 -30.94
CA THR A 799 6.80 -37.86 -31.90
C THR A 799 7.12 -39.25 -31.35
N ASP A 800 7.73 -39.35 -30.16
CA ASP A 800 8.00 -40.62 -29.50
C ASP A 800 6.78 -41.04 -28.66
N SER A 801 6.38 -42.30 -28.77
CA SER A 801 5.14 -42.90 -28.25
C SER A 801 4.99 -42.94 -26.72
N ALA A 802 5.84 -42.22 -25.97
CA ALA A 802 5.83 -42.11 -24.52
C ALA A 802 5.57 -40.67 -24.06
N GLY A 803 4.58 -39.99 -24.65
CA GLY A 803 4.24 -38.58 -24.42
C GLY A 803 4.20 -38.20 -22.94
N GLY A 804 5.16 -37.37 -22.52
CA GLY A 804 5.31 -36.87 -21.16
C GLY A 804 4.38 -35.70 -20.83
N PHE A 805 4.34 -35.32 -19.56
CA PHE A 805 3.71 -34.08 -19.11
C PHE A 805 4.77 -33.19 -18.46
N LYS A 806 4.74 -31.92 -18.83
CA LYS A 806 5.49 -30.86 -18.17
C LYS A 806 4.65 -30.27 -17.04
N VAL A 807 5.25 -30.10 -15.88
CA VAL A 807 4.66 -29.43 -14.72
C VAL A 807 5.23 -28.02 -14.65
N GLU A 808 4.38 -27.00 -14.64
CA GLU A 808 4.77 -25.61 -14.53
C GLU A 808 3.95 -24.91 -13.46
N VAL A 809 4.56 -24.00 -12.71
CA VAL A 809 3.82 -23.12 -11.80
C VAL A 809 3.29 -21.92 -12.58
N MET A 810 2.02 -21.56 -12.35
CA MET A 810 1.52 -20.25 -12.80
C MET A 810 2.14 -19.14 -11.95
N SER A 811 2.64 -18.09 -12.62
CA SER A 811 3.22 -16.92 -11.96
C SER A 811 4.32 -17.30 -10.95
N PRO A 812 5.49 -17.79 -11.42
CA PRO A 812 6.56 -18.34 -10.57
C PRO A 812 7.07 -17.36 -9.50
N LEU A 813 6.98 -16.05 -9.74
CA LEU A 813 7.29 -14.99 -8.77
C LEU A 813 6.40 -15.02 -7.52
N SER A 814 5.24 -15.67 -7.61
CA SER A 814 4.45 -15.99 -6.43
C SER A 814 5.35 -16.78 -5.47
N TYR A 815 6.00 -17.86 -5.93
CA TYR A 815 6.84 -18.80 -5.18
C TYR A 815 8.26 -18.30 -4.88
N GLY A 816 8.37 -17.04 -4.46
CA GLY A 816 9.61 -16.41 -4.03
C GLY A 816 10.30 -15.57 -5.12
N LEU A 817 11.30 -14.79 -4.69
CA LEU A 817 11.91 -13.69 -5.44
C LEU A 817 12.34 -14.04 -6.87
N PHE A 818 12.79 -15.27 -7.09
CA PHE A 818 13.26 -15.74 -8.40
C PHE A 818 12.50 -16.99 -8.89
N GLY A 819 11.34 -17.28 -8.29
CA GLY A 819 10.64 -18.55 -8.51
C GLY A 819 11.44 -19.78 -8.08
N SER A 820 12.44 -19.63 -7.21
CA SER A 820 13.27 -20.74 -6.74
C SER A 820 12.45 -21.80 -6.00
N ALA A 821 11.41 -21.40 -5.25
CA ALA A 821 10.50 -22.36 -4.63
C ALA A 821 9.44 -22.89 -5.63
N ALA A 822 9.32 -22.31 -6.82
CA ALA A 822 8.45 -22.84 -7.87
C ALA A 822 8.97 -24.19 -8.38
N HIS A 823 10.30 -24.35 -8.50
CA HIS A 823 10.89 -25.64 -8.85
C HIS A 823 10.58 -26.70 -7.79
N ASP A 824 10.88 -26.39 -6.52
CA ASP A 824 10.58 -27.27 -5.40
C ASP A 824 9.09 -27.64 -5.37
N GLU A 825 8.19 -26.68 -5.64
CA GLU A 825 6.77 -26.93 -5.75
C GLU A 825 6.43 -27.89 -6.90
N THR A 826 6.93 -27.64 -8.12
CA THR A 826 6.68 -28.55 -9.25
C THR A 826 7.18 -29.96 -8.99
N CYS A 827 8.31 -30.12 -8.29
CA CYS A 827 8.88 -31.42 -7.96
C CYS A 827 8.02 -32.25 -6.99
N ARG A 828 7.11 -31.64 -6.25
CA ARG A 828 6.15 -32.36 -5.38
C ARG A 828 5.11 -33.13 -6.19
N TYR A 829 4.85 -32.72 -7.44
CA TYR A 829 3.88 -33.36 -8.34
C TYR A 829 4.57 -34.40 -9.22
N ARG A 830 4.51 -35.68 -8.82
CA ARG A 830 5.12 -36.77 -9.58
C ARG A 830 4.18 -37.25 -10.69
N CYS A 831 4.43 -36.81 -11.92
CA CYS A 831 3.59 -37.09 -13.08
C CYS A 831 4.15 -38.23 -13.96
N SER A 832 3.28 -39.09 -14.47
CA SER A 832 3.57 -40.05 -15.54
C SER A 832 2.37 -40.19 -16.49
N SER A 833 2.59 -40.73 -17.69
CA SER A 833 1.54 -40.84 -18.71
C SER A 833 1.63 -42.19 -19.41
N GLN A 834 0.49 -42.85 -19.54
CA GLN A 834 0.35 -44.12 -20.26
C GLN A 834 -1.05 -44.19 -20.89
N ASP A 835 -1.12 -44.61 -22.16
CA ASP A 835 -2.39 -44.82 -22.90
C ASP A 835 -3.34 -43.61 -22.87
N GLY A 836 -2.79 -42.39 -22.88
CA GLY A 836 -3.57 -41.14 -22.85
C GLY A 836 -4.13 -40.76 -21.46
N ILE A 837 -3.72 -41.47 -20.40
CA ILE A 837 -4.06 -41.17 -19.01
C ILE A 837 -2.84 -40.58 -18.30
N LEU A 838 -3.01 -39.37 -17.75
CA LEU A 838 -2.06 -38.74 -16.84
C LEU A 838 -2.25 -39.34 -15.44
N THR A 839 -1.18 -39.83 -14.84
CA THR A 839 -1.13 -40.20 -13.42
C THR A 839 -0.32 -39.16 -12.66
N VAL A 840 -0.90 -38.58 -11.61
CA VAL A 840 -0.24 -37.66 -10.68
C VAL A 840 -0.20 -38.31 -9.30
N ARG A 841 1.00 -38.43 -8.72
CA ARG A 841 1.19 -38.91 -7.36
C ARG A 841 1.56 -37.74 -6.44
N LEU A 842 0.79 -37.59 -5.37
CA LEU A 842 0.98 -36.58 -4.33
C LEU A 842 1.43 -37.29 -3.05
N SER A 843 2.64 -37.05 -2.57
CA SER A 843 3.07 -37.63 -1.30
C SER A 843 2.37 -36.97 -0.13
N LYS A 844 1.73 -37.75 0.73
CA LYS A 844 1.12 -37.24 1.96
C LYS A 844 2.10 -36.40 2.77
N LYS A 845 3.33 -36.89 2.92
CA LYS A 845 4.41 -36.21 3.64
C LYS A 845 4.78 -34.87 3.01
N ASP A 846 5.03 -34.86 1.70
CA ASP A 846 5.45 -33.63 0.99
C ASP A 846 4.35 -32.57 1.01
N PHE A 847 3.07 -32.98 1.10
CA PHE A 847 1.90 -32.10 1.21
C PHE A 847 1.42 -31.82 2.64
N GLY A 848 2.10 -32.36 3.66
CA GLY A 848 1.71 -32.16 5.06
C GLY A 848 0.35 -32.78 5.43
N LEU A 849 -0.14 -33.72 4.62
CA LEU A 849 -1.39 -34.44 4.83
C LEU A 849 -1.14 -35.64 5.75
N LYS A 850 -1.99 -35.86 6.76
CA LYS A 850 -1.94 -37.09 7.57
C LYS A 850 -2.86 -38.16 6.98
N ASP A 851 -2.69 -39.40 7.44
CA ASP A 851 -3.52 -40.51 6.98
C ASP A 851 -5.01 -40.24 7.29
N LYS A 852 -5.85 -40.41 6.26
CA LYS A 852 -7.31 -40.21 6.31
C LYS A 852 -7.78 -38.76 6.46
N GLU A 853 -6.88 -37.79 6.37
CA GLU A 853 -7.28 -36.39 6.39
C GLU A 853 -7.86 -35.95 5.04
N PRO A 854 -8.97 -35.20 5.05
CA PRO A 854 -9.53 -34.63 3.84
C PRO A 854 -8.64 -33.50 3.32
N PHE A 855 -8.68 -33.26 2.02
CA PHE A 855 -8.16 -32.05 1.38
C PHE A 855 -9.07 -31.64 0.23
N ARG A 856 -8.86 -30.44 -0.32
CA ARG A 856 -9.64 -29.98 -1.48
C ARG A 856 -8.77 -29.76 -2.71
N LEU A 857 -9.35 -29.97 -3.89
CA LEU A 857 -8.66 -29.84 -5.17
C LEU A 857 -9.56 -29.20 -6.23
N MET A 858 -9.02 -28.24 -6.95
CA MET A 858 -9.63 -27.65 -8.13
C MET A 858 -8.90 -28.19 -9.36
N LEU A 859 -9.66 -28.71 -10.31
CA LEU A 859 -9.16 -29.18 -11.60
C LEU A 859 -9.95 -28.50 -12.72
N ARG A 860 -9.24 -27.81 -13.60
CA ARG A 860 -9.80 -27.14 -14.77
C ARG A 860 -8.99 -27.50 -16.01
N ARG A 861 -9.65 -28.02 -17.03
CA ARG A 861 -9.05 -28.15 -18.37
C ARG A 861 -9.11 -26.80 -19.06
N GLU A 862 -7.97 -26.28 -19.46
CA GLU A 862 -7.84 -25.06 -20.24
C GLU A 862 -8.02 -25.33 -21.74
N GLY A 863 -8.31 -24.27 -22.49
CA GLY A 863 -8.54 -24.28 -23.94
C GLY A 863 -9.71 -23.37 -24.33
N ASP A 864 -10.08 -23.35 -25.61
CA ASP A 864 -11.15 -22.48 -26.16
C ASP A 864 -12.49 -22.63 -25.44
N ARG A 865 -12.77 -23.85 -24.97
CA ARG A 865 -13.92 -24.17 -24.12
C ARG A 865 -13.43 -24.87 -22.85
N PRO A 866 -13.22 -24.14 -21.75
CA PRO A 866 -12.78 -24.71 -20.49
C PRO A 866 -13.82 -25.66 -19.90
N SER A 867 -13.36 -26.70 -19.20
CA SER A 867 -14.21 -27.60 -18.43
C SER A 867 -13.65 -27.82 -17.03
N TYR A 868 -14.53 -28.11 -16.08
CA TYR A 868 -14.23 -28.14 -14.65
C TYR A 868 -14.60 -29.51 -14.07
N TRP A 869 -13.79 -30.01 -13.14
CA TRP A 869 -14.22 -31.17 -12.35
C TRP A 869 -15.37 -30.80 -11.42
N VAL A 870 -15.24 -29.67 -10.71
CA VAL A 870 -16.32 -29.05 -9.92
C VAL A 870 -16.59 -27.68 -10.51
N LYS A 871 -17.84 -27.45 -10.93
CA LYS A 871 -18.23 -26.21 -11.59
C LYS A 871 -18.23 -25.05 -10.57
N PRO A 872 -17.62 -23.90 -10.89
CA PRO A 872 -17.68 -22.73 -10.03
C PRO A 872 -19.08 -22.11 -10.05
N ASP A 873 -19.67 -21.87 -8.87
CA ASP A 873 -20.91 -21.11 -8.73
C ASP A 873 -20.64 -19.63 -8.40
N ARG A 874 -19.69 -19.35 -7.50
CA ARG A 874 -19.25 -18.00 -7.13
C ARG A 874 -17.86 -17.72 -7.68
N VAL A 875 -17.69 -16.59 -8.36
CA VAL A 875 -16.40 -16.17 -8.94
C VAL A 875 -16.02 -14.80 -8.38
N PHE A 876 -14.79 -14.69 -7.89
CA PHE A 876 -14.24 -13.48 -7.28
C PHE A 876 -13.01 -13.01 -8.06
N GLN A 877 -12.90 -11.68 -8.24
CA GLN A 877 -11.71 -11.04 -8.82
C GLN A 877 -10.78 -10.57 -7.71
N ARG A 878 -9.56 -11.10 -7.72
CA ARG A 878 -8.51 -10.83 -6.75
C ARG A 878 -7.25 -10.34 -7.46
N LEU A 879 -6.56 -9.35 -6.89
CA LEU A 879 -5.33 -8.82 -7.49
C LEU A 879 -4.25 -9.89 -7.65
N ILE A 880 -4.05 -10.74 -6.62
CA ILE A 880 -2.97 -11.74 -6.64
C ILE A 880 -3.44 -13.07 -7.24
N PHE A 881 -4.68 -13.47 -6.96
CA PHE A 881 -5.22 -14.77 -7.39
C PHE A 881 -5.89 -14.75 -8.77
N GLY A 882 -6.05 -13.56 -9.37
CA GLY A 882 -6.88 -13.36 -10.56
C GLY A 882 -8.32 -13.80 -10.31
N THR A 883 -8.89 -14.52 -11.28
CA THR A 883 -10.21 -15.14 -11.17
C THR A 883 -10.14 -16.36 -10.25
N TYR A 884 -10.77 -16.26 -9.08
CA TYR A 884 -10.78 -17.30 -8.05
C TYR A 884 -12.20 -17.73 -7.69
N SER A 885 -12.41 -19.03 -7.47
CA SER A 885 -13.69 -19.59 -7.02
C SER A 885 -13.45 -20.66 -5.94
N PRO A 886 -13.91 -20.45 -4.69
CA PRO A 886 -13.84 -21.48 -3.67
C PRO A 886 -14.76 -22.68 -3.98
N ASP A 887 -15.84 -22.47 -4.74
CA ASP A 887 -16.79 -23.53 -5.12
C ASP A 887 -16.22 -24.50 -6.15
N ALA A 888 -15.15 -24.13 -6.84
CA ALA A 888 -14.47 -25.00 -7.79
C ALA A 888 -13.58 -26.07 -7.11
N LEU A 889 -13.49 -26.07 -5.78
CA LEU A 889 -12.72 -27.04 -5.00
C LEU A 889 -13.59 -28.23 -4.58
N GLY A 890 -13.28 -29.43 -5.08
CA GLY A 890 -13.90 -30.68 -4.63
C GLY A 890 -13.18 -31.30 -3.45
N PHE A 891 -13.91 -31.94 -2.54
CA PHE A 891 -13.37 -32.65 -1.38
C PHE A 891 -12.88 -34.05 -1.77
N ILE A 892 -11.64 -34.37 -1.38
CA ILE A 892 -11.06 -35.71 -1.47
C ILE A 892 -11.04 -36.33 -0.08
N LEU A 893 -11.72 -37.47 0.07
CA LEU A 893 -11.88 -38.19 1.34
C LEU A 893 -11.30 -39.60 1.20
N SER A 894 -10.65 -40.13 2.24
CA SER A 894 -10.00 -41.45 2.23
C SER A 894 -10.28 -42.30 3.45
#